data_AF-A0A3M1ZV15-F1
#
_entry.id   AF-A0A3M1ZV15-F1
#
_cell.length_a   1.000
_cell.length_b   1.000
_cell.length_c   1.000
_cell.angle_alpha   90.00
_cell.angle_beta   90.00
_cell.angle_gamma   90.00
#
_symmetry.space_group_name_H-M   'P 1'
#
loop_
_entity.id
_entity.type
_entity.pdbx_description
1 polymer ?
#
loop_
_entity_poly.entity_id
_entity_poly.type
_entity_poly.pdbx_seq_one_letter_code
_entity_poly.pdbx_strand_id
1 'polypeptide(L)'
;MKRITIPSMFLVGLATAGLTLTPACTGKRRTEEAASEAGSGGKLASLDDVDDSLNDKVEGERVRVLYDPDKDPHKGAAEPLVTIVEFSDFQCPYCSRLAKTLDEVLAAYPNDVRLVFKQFPLPMHKDAALGAEAALAAGEQGKYWEMHDKLFANQRAMSRADIEKYAQEIGLDMAKFKKALDDGTYKKKVQEDMNQGKSLGVRSTPTFFVNGKMQRGALGADAIKKLVEDEIKQAKKLLDAGAKRNEIYARIMKAAKAEAPKPEPQQRPGQPNPADNYAVPTGEDRPTWGKDTALVTIIEFSDFQCPFCNRVTGTLEQIKQNYGNDVRIVYRQLPLPFHKQAKPAAKAALAAHRQGKFWEMHDKLFANQKALTEENFKKWAQEIGLDVAKFEKDMKDPALDKIIEEDMKTANQWGARGTPAFFINGRFLSGAQPYPRFEALIKEELEKAKKFAAAHPDLKGDALYDEMAKGWEKELKQPPIADHKRREVSTEGLPAKGNTKDPKVVIVECSDFDCPFCKRATSTVDQILKEYGDKVAFYFRQYPLPMHKNAMPAHKAALAAHEQGKFWEMHDKLFANQKARSVEELTKMAEEVGLDVDKWKKSFEDPKLEEKIKADMAECSKMGVRGAPGFLINGRLLTGARPYPQFKQVLEEELAGGFEKKAKDDKKGS
;
A
#
# COMPACT_ATOMS: atom_id res chain seq x y z
N MET A 1 -45.40 -82.61 -6.59
CA MET A 1 -45.64 -81.77 -7.78
C MET A 1 -44.32 -81.62 -8.54
N LYS A 2 -44.41 -81.58 -9.88
CA LYS A 2 -43.38 -81.82 -10.92
C LYS A 2 -42.02 -81.10 -10.68
N ARG A 3 -40.85 -81.77 -10.75
CA ARG A 3 -40.05 -82.19 -11.96
C ARG A 3 -39.64 -80.95 -12.81
N ILE A 4 -38.36 -80.63 -13.07
CA ILE A 4 -37.43 -81.23 -14.06
C ILE A 4 -36.15 -80.34 -14.13
N THR A 5 -34.93 -80.82 -13.82
CA THR A 5 -33.83 -81.35 -14.68
C THR A 5 -32.91 -80.36 -15.45
N ILE A 6 -31.61 -80.56 -15.19
CA ILE A 6 -30.30 -80.16 -15.81
C ILE A 6 -30.24 -80.62 -17.30
N PRO A 7 -29.48 -80.02 -18.27
CA PRO A 7 -28.01 -80.18 -18.47
C PRO A 7 -27.25 -79.00 -19.15
N SER A 8 -25.95 -78.74 -18.92
CA SER A 8 -24.71 -79.49 -19.23
C SER A 8 -24.56 -79.91 -20.69
N MET A 9 -23.57 -79.35 -21.40
CA MET A 9 -22.65 -80.06 -22.31
C MET A 9 -21.53 -79.08 -22.70
N PHE A 10 -20.26 -79.36 -22.34
CA PHE A 10 -19.27 -80.15 -23.09
C PHE A 10 -18.84 -79.46 -24.41
N LEU A 11 -17.59 -79.45 -24.86
CA LEU A 11 -16.26 -79.87 -24.40
C LEU A 11 -15.30 -79.57 -25.58
N VAL A 12 -13.98 -79.50 -25.30
CA VAL A 12 -12.86 -79.68 -26.26
C VAL A 12 -12.58 -78.50 -27.21
N GLY A 13 -11.36 -78.02 -27.46
CA GLY A 13 -10.01 -78.46 -27.06
C GLY A 13 -9.01 -78.12 -28.18
N LEU A 14 -7.71 -78.18 -27.83
CA LEU A 14 -6.48 -78.05 -28.64
C LEU A 14 -6.09 -76.61 -29.08
N ALA A 15 -4.96 -76.02 -28.66
CA ALA A 15 -3.53 -76.36 -28.89
C ALA A 15 -3.21 -76.41 -30.40
N THR A 16 -2.22 -75.74 -31.01
CA THR A 16 -0.92 -75.13 -30.60
C THR A 16 -0.33 -74.42 -31.83
N ALA A 17 0.64 -73.50 -31.59
CA ALA A 17 1.64 -72.96 -32.54
C ALA A 17 1.11 -72.13 -33.74
N GLY A 18 1.63 -70.97 -34.12
CA GLY A 18 2.92 -70.35 -33.89
C GLY A 18 3.43 -69.91 -35.26
N LEU A 19 3.41 -68.62 -35.59
CA LEU A 19 4.19 -68.06 -36.70
C LEU A 19 4.27 -66.53 -36.61
N THR A 20 5.51 -66.06 -36.54
CA THR A 20 5.94 -64.67 -36.63
C THR A 20 5.73 -64.10 -38.02
N LEU A 21 5.26 -62.85 -38.13
CA LEU A 21 5.56 -61.93 -39.22
C LEU A 21 5.22 -60.49 -38.77
N THR A 22 6.24 -59.65 -38.62
CA THR A 22 6.10 -58.19 -38.57
C THR A 22 5.80 -57.64 -39.96
N PRO A 23 5.06 -56.51 -40.07
CA PRO A 23 5.78 -55.29 -40.44
C PRO A 23 5.31 -54.01 -39.72
N ALA A 24 6.33 -53.23 -39.37
CA ALA A 24 6.46 -51.79 -39.26
C ALA A 24 5.25 -50.82 -39.27
N CYS A 25 5.37 -49.85 -38.37
CA CYS A 25 4.95 -48.44 -38.42
C CYS A 25 3.46 -48.11 -38.23
N THR A 26 3.12 -47.60 -37.03
CA THR A 26 2.54 -46.25 -36.87
C THR A 26 2.47 -45.83 -35.39
N GLY A 27 3.04 -44.66 -35.08
CA GLY A 27 2.41 -43.62 -34.27
C GLY A 27 2.08 -43.86 -32.80
N LYS A 28 2.96 -43.37 -31.91
CA LYS A 28 2.69 -42.68 -30.64
C LYS A 28 1.42 -43.09 -29.85
N ARG A 29 1.63 -43.83 -28.75
CA ARG A 29 1.03 -43.49 -27.44
C ARG A 29 2.08 -43.68 -26.36
N ARG A 30 2.57 -42.55 -25.83
CA ARG A 30 3.48 -42.49 -24.69
C ARG A 30 2.85 -41.52 -23.70
N THR A 31 1.82 -41.97 -22.99
CA THR A 31 1.21 -41.29 -21.85
C THR A 31 0.26 -42.27 -21.17
N GLU A 32 0.79 -43.16 -20.32
CA GLU A 32 -0.01 -43.79 -19.25
C GLU A 32 0.82 -44.47 -18.16
N GLU A 33 2.14 -44.26 -18.13
CA GLU A 33 3.05 -44.97 -17.21
C GLU A 33 4.00 -44.00 -16.48
N ALA A 34 3.46 -42.85 -16.05
CA ALA A 34 4.21 -41.85 -15.28
C ALA A 34 3.46 -41.35 -14.03
N ALA A 35 2.40 -42.06 -13.59
CA ALA A 35 1.58 -41.66 -12.45
C ALA A 35 1.52 -42.69 -11.30
N SER A 36 2.30 -43.78 -11.34
CA SER A 36 2.24 -44.83 -10.30
C SER A 36 3.56 -45.13 -9.57
N GLU A 37 4.61 -44.32 -9.75
CA GLU A 37 5.81 -44.42 -8.91
C GLU A 37 6.02 -43.15 -8.09
N ALA A 38 5.09 -42.87 -7.18
CA ALA A 38 5.42 -42.15 -5.96
C ALA A 38 6.34 -43.06 -5.13
N GLY A 39 7.64 -42.97 -5.38
CA GLY A 39 8.65 -43.63 -4.57
C GLY A 39 8.42 -43.32 -3.09
N SER A 40 8.61 -44.32 -2.24
CA SER A 40 8.51 -44.21 -0.78
C SER A 40 9.58 -43.24 -0.24
N GLY A 41 9.33 -41.94 -0.35
CA GLY A 41 10.11 -40.90 0.32
C GLY A 41 9.86 -40.99 1.83
N GLY A 42 10.93 -40.87 2.62
CA GLY A 42 10.79 -40.90 4.08
C GLY A 42 9.89 -39.77 4.58
N LYS A 43 9.20 -39.98 5.70
CA LYS A 43 8.43 -38.92 6.38
C LYS A 43 9.33 -37.71 6.60
N LEU A 44 8.86 -36.51 6.23
CA LEU A 44 9.58 -35.27 6.53
C LEU A 44 9.71 -35.10 8.04
N ALA A 45 10.89 -34.66 8.49
CA ALA A 45 11.11 -34.36 9.90
C ALA A 45 10.27 -33.15 10.32
N SER A 46 9.74 -33.20 11.52
CA SER A 46 9.14 -32.06 12.21
C SER A 46 10.21 -31.31 13.02
N LEU A 47 9.81 -30.17 13.61
CA LEU A 47 10.67 -29.41 14.54
C LEU A 47 11.13 -30.20 15.76
N ASP A 48 10.33 -31.19 16.18
CA ASP A 48 10.61 -32.00 17.36
C ASP A 48 11.56 -33.17 17.04
N ASP A 49 11.69 -33.52 15.75
CA ASP A 49 12.58 -34.58 15.27
C ASP A 49 14.03 -34.10 15.08
N VAL A 50 14.29 -32.79 15.22
CA VAL A 50 15.62 -32.18 15.02
C VAL A 50 16.10 -31.43 16.25
N ASP A 51 17.38 -31.61 16.57
CA ASP A 51 18.08 -30.88 17.62
C ASP A 51 18.60 -29.51 17.13
N ASP A 52 19.21 -28.76 18.05
CA ASP A 52 19.73 -27.42 17.80
C ASP A 52 21.19 -27.41 17.29
N SER A 53 21.80 -28.59 17.04
CA SER A 53 23.24 -28.73 16.79
C SER A 53 23.75 -27.99 15.54
N LEU A 54 22.86 -27.71 14.58
CA LEU A 54 23.17 -27.05 13.32
C LEU A 54 22.58 -25.63 13.20
N ASN A 55 22.03 -25.07 14.28
CA ASN A 55 21.39 -23.75 14.24
C ASN A 55 22.37 -22.63 13.85
N ASP A 56 23.64 -22.73 14.26
CA ASP A 56 24.71 -21.78 13.91
C ASP A 56 25.08 -21.79 12.42
N LYS A 57 24.74 -22.87 11.70
CA LYS A 57 24.98 -23.00 10.25
C LYS A 57 23.88 -22.37 9.39
N VAL A 58 22.73 -21.99 9.97
CA VAL A 58 21.62 -21.40 9.23
C VAL A 58 21.85 -19.89 9.06
N GLU A 59 22.11 -19.46 7.83
CA GLU A 59 22.41 -18.06 7.53
C GLU A 59 21.18 -17.24 7.14
N GLY A 60 21.24 -15.95 7.44
CA GLY A 60 20.26 -14.94 7.04
C GLY A 60 19.07 -14.83 7.97
N GLU A 61 18.41 -13.67 7.95
CA GLU A 61 17.19 -13.46 8.73
C GLU A 61 16.03 -14.30 8.17
N ARG A 62 15.39 -15.06 9.05
CA ARG A 62 14.33 -16.01 8.73
C ARG A 62 13.24 -15.98 9.78
N VAL A 63 12.02 -16.21 9.34
CA VAL A 63 10.84 -16.39 10.19
C VAL A 63 10.40 -17.83 10.12
N ARG A 64 10.02 -18.38 11.28
CA ARG A 64 9.54 -19.76 11.43
C ARG A 64 8.15 -19.87 10.82
N VAL A 65 8.08 -20.42 9.62
CA VAL A 65 6.83 -20.71 8.92
C VAL A 65 6.54 -22.20 9.05
N LEU A 66 5.42 -22.56 9.66
CA LEU A 66 5.06 -23.95 9.89
C LEU A 66 3.98 -24.38 8.91
N TYR A 67 4.11 -25.60 8.42
CA TYR A 67 3.05 -26.27 7.70
C TYR A 67 3.01 -27.74 8.12
N ASP A 68 1.83 -28.31 8.06
CA ASP A 68 1.55 -29.71 8.31
C ASP A 68 1.42 -30.42 6.95
N PRO A 69 2.36 -31.29 6.55
CA PRO A 69 2.32 -31.95 5.24
C PRO A 69 1.06 -32.81 5.05
N ASP A 70 0.38 -33.22 6.13
CA ASP A 70 -0.84 -34.03 6.03
C ASP A 70 -2.11 -33.17 5.88
N LYS A 71 -2.04 -31.87 6.18
CA LYS A 71 -3.22 -30.96 6.18
C LYS A 71 -3.06 -29.74 5.29
N ASP A 72 -1.85 -29.35 4.95
CA ASP A 72 -1.54 -28.22 4.12
C ASP A 72 -1.32 -28.66 2.67
N PRO A 73 -2.06 -28.06 1.71
CA PRO A 73 -1.89 -28.39 0.30
C PRO A 73 -0.48 -28.08 -0.18
N HIS A 74 0.17 -29.07 -0.80
CA HIS A 74 1.52 -28.93 -1.32
C HIS A 74 1.74 -29.75 -2.60
N LYS A 75 2.73 -29.34 -3.41
CA LYS A 75 3.21 -30.05 -4.61
C LYS A 75 4.72 -29.85 -4.81
N GLY A 76 5.33 -30.69 -5.62
CA GLY A 76 6.76 -30.67 -5.89
C GLY A 76 7.52 -31.76 -5.13
N ALA A 77 8.78 -31.53 -4.83
CA ALA A 77 9.69 -32.55 -4.29
C ALA A 77 9.19 -33.21 -3.00
N ALA A 78 9.36 -34.53 -2.90
CA ALA A 78 9.05 -35.33 -1.70
C ALA A 78 9.96 -34.97 -0.51
N GLU A 79 11.26 -34.79 -0.79
CA GLU A 79 12.27 -34.33 0.15
C GLU A 79 12.93 -33.04 -0.39
N PRO A 80 12.30 -31.87 -0.20
CA PRO A 80 12.77 -30.62 -0.79
C PRO A 80 14.01 -30.07 -0.07
N LEU A 81 14.95 -29.50 -0.83
CA LEU A 81 15.96 -28.59 -0.28
C LEU A 81 15.38 -27.19 -0.03
N VAL A 82 14.36 -26.83 -0.79
CA VAL A 82 13.70 -25.53 -0.72
C VAL A 82 12.19 -25.72 -0.61
N THR A 83 11.62 -25.24 0.48
CA THR A 83 10.17 -25.14 0.64
C THR A 83 9.74 -23.68 0.48
N ILE A 84 8.85 -23.44 -0.46
CA ILE A 84 8.16 -22.17 -0.67
C ILE A 84 6.79 -22.27 0.00
N VAL A 85 6.53 -21.45 1.01
CA VAL A 85 5.20 -21.35 1.63
C VAL A 85 4.54 -20.05 1.17
N GLU A 86 3.45 -20.14 0.41
CA GLU A 86 2.73 -18.99 -0.15
C GLU A 86 1.43 -18.72 0.62
N PHE A 87 1.25 -17.50 1.13
CA PHE A 87 -0.03 -16.98 1.60
C PHE A 87 -0.72 -16.25 0.47
N SER A 88 -1.83 -16.82 -0.01
CA SER A 88 -2.43 -16.44 -1.29
C SER A 88 -3.94 -16.26 -1.21
N ASP A 89 -4.49 -15.61 -2.24
CA ASP A 89 -5.90 -15.26 -2.37
C ASP A 89 -6.37 -15.48 -3.80
N PHE A 90 -7.40 -16.32 -3.98
CA PHE A 90 -7.91 -16.70 -5.30
C PHE A 90 -8.52 -15.55 -6.12
N GLN A 91 -8.97 -14.44 -5.50
CA GLN A 91 -9.42 -13.23 -6.20
C GLN A 91 -8.31 -12.21 -6.44
N CYS A 92 -7.12 -12.41 -5.86
CA CYS A 92 -6.03 -11.46 -6.02
C CYS A 92 -5.33 -11.63 -7.39
N PRO A 93 -5.32 -10.60 -8.26
CA PRO A 93 -4.72 -10.70 -9.58
C PRO A 93 -3.18 -10.81 -9.55
N TYR A 94 -2.53 -10.48 -8.43
CA TYR A 94 -1.10 -10.70 -8.23
C TYR A 94 -0.81 -12.16 -7.88
N CYS A 95 -1.70 -12.82 -7.11
CA CYS A 95 -1.58 -14.23 -6.77
C CYS A 95 -1.67 -15.12 -8.01
N SER A 96 -2.63 -14.85 -8.91
CA SER A 96 -2.74 -15.58 -10.19
C SER A 96 -1.48 -15.46 -11.06
N ARG A 97 -0.81 -14.30 -11.05
CA ARG A 97 0.47 -14.14 -11.77
C ARG A 97 1.59 -14.93 -11.10
N LEU A 98 1.67 -14.87 -9.76
CA LEU A 98 2.68 -15.61 -9.02
C LEU A 98 2.49 -17.13 -9.18
N ALA A 99 1.26 -17.63 -9.21
CA ALA A 99 0.97 -19.05 -9.44
C ALA A 99 1.65 -19.58 -10.71
N LYS A 100 1.50 -18.86 -11.84
CA LYS A 100 2.19 -19.20 -13.10
C LYS A 100 3.71 -19.18 -12.95
N THR A 101 4.24 -18.18 -12.27
CA THR A 101 5.69 -18.07 -12.01
C THR A 101 6.19 -19.22 -11.14
N LEU A 102 5.43 -19.65 -10.14
CA LEU A 102 5.81 -20.77 -9.27
C LEU A 102 5.72 -22.11 -10.00
N ASP A 103 4.80 -22.28 -10.96
CA ASP A 103 4.78 -23.46 -11.83
C ASP A 103 6.06 -23.55 -12.68
N GLU A 104 6.54 -22.42 -13.22
CA GLU A 104 7.83 -22.37 -13.94
C GLU A 104 9.01 -22.73 -13.03
N VAL A 105 8.98 -22.30 -11.76
CA VAL A 105 10.02 -22.63 -10.77
C VAL A 105 9.99 -24.10 -10.39
N LEU A 106 8.80 -24.67 -10.15
CA LEU A 106 8.64 -26.10 -9.86
C LEU A 106 9.10 -26.97 -11.02
N ALA A 107 8.80 -26.57 -12.26
CA ALA A 107 9.28 -27.27 -13.45
C ALA A 107 10.81 -27.19 -13.61
N ALA A 108 11.44 -26.08 -13.21
CA ALA A 108 12.88 -25.91 -13.27
C ALA A 108 13.64 -26.72 -12.19
N TYR A 109 13.02 -26.97 -11.03
CA TYR A 109 13.64 -27.66 -9.89
C TYR A 109 12.76 -28.79 -9.33
N PRO A 110 12.41 -29.81 -10.14
CA PRO A 110 11.41 -30.82 -9.77
C PRO A 110 11.79 -31.67 -8.56
N ASN A 111 13.09 -31.81 -8.28
CA ASN A 111 13.62 -32.64 -7.18
C ASN A 111 13.98 -31.84 -5.93
N ASP A 112 14.06 -30.50 -6.03
CA ASP A 112 14.60 -29.65 -4.97
C ASP A 112 13.56 -28.72 -4.35
N VAL A 113 12.51 -28.35 -5.09
CA VAL A 113 11.53 -27.36 -4.65
C VAL A 113 10.19 -28.00 -4.32
N ARG A 114 9.62 -27.60 -3.17
CA ARG A 114 8.22 -27.84 -2.79
C ARG A 114 7.49 -26.52 -2.65
N LEU A 115 6.27 -26.46 -3.16
CA LEU A 115 5.33 -25.38 -2.91
C LEU A 115 4.28 -25.84 -1.90
N VAL A 116 4.04 -25.03 -0.88
CA VAL A 116 2.96 -25.17 0.10
C VAL A 116 2.04 -23.95 -0.04
N PHE A 117 0.74 -24.19 -0.11
CA PHE A 117 -0.27 -23.14 -0.26
C PHE A 117 -1.03 -22.91 1.04
N LYS A 118 -1.06 -21.65 1.49
CA LYS A 118 -1.77 -21.19 2.69
C LYS A 118 -2.88 -20.21 2.32
N GLN A 119 -4.05 -20.41 2.90
CA GLN A 119 -5.23 -19.58 2.59
C GLN A 119 -5.11 -18.21 3.25
N PHE A 120 -5.19 -17.13 2.46
CA PHE A 120 -5.17 -15.76 2.98
C PHE A 120 -6.16 -14.84 2.24
N PRO A 121 -7.47 -15.15 2.24
CA PRO A 121 -8.47 -14.31 1.59
C PRO A 121 -8.51 -12.89 2.21
N LEU A 122 -8.42 -11.87 1.37
CA LEU A 122 -8.42 -10.47 1.76
C LEU A 122 -9.85 -9.95 1.91
N PRO A 123 -10.15 -9.09 2.91
CA PRO A 123 -11.53 -8.60 3.15
C PRO A 123 -12.17 -7.83 1.98
N MET A 124 -11.36 -7.27 1.08
CA MET A 124 -11.84 -6.58 -0.12
C MET A 124 -12.30 -7.52 -1.24
N HIS A 125 -11.99 -8.81 -1.12
CA HIS A 125 -12.32 -9.85 -2.07
C HIS A 125 -13.47 -10.70 -1.52
N LYS A 126 -14.69 -10.41 -1.97
CA LYS A 126 -15.93 -10.92 -1.38
C LYS A 126 -16.08 -12.44 -1.45
N ASP A 127 -15.56 -13.08 -2.48
CA ASP A 127 -15.71 -14.51 -2.76
C ASP A 127 -14.45 -15.33 -2.44
N ALA A 128 -13.33 -14.66 -2.10
CA ALA A 128 -12.06 -15.34 -1.86
C ALA A 128 -12.12 -16.33 -0.70
N ALA A 129 -12.89 -16.04 0.35
CA ALA A 129 -13.08 -16.95 1.48
C ALA A 129 -13.79 -18.24 1.06
N LEU A 130 -14.84 -18.12 0.23
CA LEU A 130 -15.55 -19.28 -0.31
C LEU A 130 -14.66 -20.09 -1.26
N GLY A 131 -13.88 -19.42 -2.11
CA GLY A 131 -12.88 -20.06 -2.97
C GLY A 131 -11.82 -20.84 -2.17
N ALA A 132 -11.34 -20.28 -1.06
CA ALA A 132 -10.40 -20.94 -0.16
C ALA A 132 -10.99 -22.22 0.47
N GLU A 133 -12.23 -22.15 0.98
CA GLU A 133 -12.93 -23.33 1.49
C GLU A 133 -13.18 -24.38 0.40
N ALA A 134 -13.53 -23.94 -0.81
CA ALA A 134 -13.75 -24.82 -1.96
C ALA A 134 -12.48 -25.57 -2.38
N ALA A 135 -11.33 -24.90 -2.42
CA ALA A 135 -10.06 -25.54 -2.71
C ALA A 135 -9.75 -26.63 -1.68
N LEU A 136 -9.92 -26.33 -0.38
CA LEU A 136 -9.71 -27.30 0.70
C LEU A 136 -10.69 -28.48 0.64
N ALA A 137 -11.98 -28.23 0.37
CA ALA A 137 -12.97 -29.28 0.20
C ALA A 137 -12.71 -30.18 -1.03
N ALA A 138 -12.12 -29.63 -2.09
CA ALA A 138 -11.64 -30.42 -3.22
C ALA A 138 -10.39 -31.25 -2.83
N GLY A 139 -9.53 -30.70 -1.96
CA GLY A 139 -8.36 -31.38 -1.42
C GLY A 139 -8.67 -32.63 -0.61
N GLU A 140 -9.75 -32.62 0.18
CA GLU A 140 -10.25 -33.81 0.88
C GLU A 140 -10.60 -34.97 -0.06
N GLN A 141 -10.90 -34.64 -1.32
CA GLN A 141 -11.20 -35.61 -2.37
C GLN A 141 -10.02 -35.82 -3.33
N GLY A 142 -8.82 -35.37 -2.95
CA GLY A 142 -7.59 -35.54 -3.71
C GLY A 142 -7.42 -34.59 -4.92
N LYS A 143 -8.28 -33.57 -5.07
CA LYS A 143 -8.29 -32.66 -6.23
C LYS A 143 -8.07 -31.19 -5.89
N TYR A 144 -7.20 -30.94 -4.90
CA TYR A 144 -6.91 -29.57 -4.46
C TYR A 144 -6.38 -28.70 -5.61
N TRP A 145 -5.39 -29.21 -6.35
CA TRP A 145 -4.66 -28.44 -7.36
C TRP A 145 -5.52 -28.15 -8.60
N GLU A 146 -6.40 -29.07 -8.98
CA GLU A 146 -7.36 -28.89 -10.05
C GLU A 146 -8.39 -27.80 -9.71
N MET A 147 -8.87 -27.77 -8.46
CA MET A 147 -9.75 -26.68 -8.01
C MET A 147 -8.97 -25.35 -7.90
N HIS A 148 -7.76 -25.38 -7.34
CA HIS A 148 -6.88 -24.21 -7.27
C HIS A 148 -6.67 -23.55 -8.65
N ASP A 149 -6.33 -24.35 -9.66
CA ASP A 149 -6.08 -23.86 -11.01
C ASP A 149 -7.37 -23.32 -11.66
N LYS A 150 -8.51 -24.00 -11.44
CA LYS A 150 -9.82 -23.51 -11.89
C LYS A 150 -10.20 -22.17 -11.26
N LEU A 151 -9.99 -22.00 -9.96
CA LEU A 151 -10.29 -20.74 -9.27
C LEU A 151 -9.40 -19.60 -9.78
N PHE A 152 -8.09 -19.84 -9.95
CA PHE A 152 -7.18 -18.81 -10.51
C PHE A 152 -7.43 -18.48 -11.98
N ALA A 153 -7.92 -19.43 -12.78
CA ALA A 153 -8.34 -19.17 -14.15
C ALA A 153 -9.63 -18.33 -14.22
N ASN A 154 -10.45 -18.34 -13.16
CA ASN A 154 -11.79 -17.74 -13.14
C ASN A 154 -11.99 -16.73 -12.01
N GLN A 155 -10.99 -15.91 -11.68
CA GLN A 155 -10.98 -15.03 -10.49
C GLN A 155 -12.18 -14.06 -10.35
N ARG A 156 -12.92 -13.80 -11.45
CA ARG A 156 -14.10 -12.92 -11.47
C ARG A 156 -15.44 -13.66 -11.35
N ALA A 157 -15.43 -14.99 -11.44
CA ALA A 157 -16.61 -15.85 -11.40
C ALA A 157 -16.38 -16.91 -10.31
N MET A 158 -16.57 -16.52 -9.05
CA MET A 158 -16.41 -17.42 -7.89
C MET A 158 -17.60 -17.34 -6.95
N SER A 159 -18.79 -17.07 -7.50
CA SER A 159 -20.02 -17.26 -6.73
C SER A 159 -20.16 -18.73 -6.33
N ARG A 160 -21.05 -19.02 -5.38
CA ARG A 160 -21.36 -20.40 -4.98
C ARG A 160 -21.73 -21.28 -6.17
N ALA A 161 -22.51 -20.77 -7.12
CA ALA A 161 -22.90 -21.50 -8.31
C ALA A 161 -21.71 -21.77 -9.25
N ASP A 162 -20.82 -20.80 -9.42
CA ASP A 162 -19.61 -20.97 -10.25
C ASP A 162 -18.69 -22.05 -9.67
N ILE A 163 -18.46 -22.00 -8.35
CA ILE A 163 -17.61 -22.95 -7.64
C ILE A 163 -18.18 -24.37 -7.71
N GLU A 164 -19.50 -24.55 -7.53
CA GLU A 164 -20.14 -25.86 -7.69
C GLU A 164 -20.02 -26.39 -9.11
N LYS A 165 -20.11 -25.51 -10.12
CA LYS A 165 -19.86 -25.89 -11.52
C LYS A 165 -18.42 -26.37 -11.71
N TYR A 166 -17.43 -25.66 -11.17
CA TYR A 166 -16.02 -26.08 -11.27
C TYR A 166 -15.77 -27.41 -10.56
N ALA A 167 -16.37 -27.61 -9.38
CA ALA A 167 -16.32 -28.87 -8.65
C ALA A 167 -16.87 -30.04 -9.48
N GLN A 168 -17.99 -29.83 -10.18
CA GLN A 168 -18.56 -30.83 -11.07
C GLN A 168 -17.64 -31.10 -12.28
N GLU A 169 -17.07 -30.05 -12.89
CA GLU A 169 -16.16 -30.19 -14.03
C GLU A 169 -14.89 -30.97 -13.70
N ILE A 170 -14.33 -30.78 -12.50
CA ILE A 170 -13.17 -31.55 -12.04
C ILE A 170 -13.56 -32.91 -11.47
N GLY A 171 -14.86 -33.27 -11.48
CA GLY A 171 -15.38 -34.58 -11.09
C GLY A 171 -15.29 -34.86 -9.59
N LEU A 172 -15.73 -33.91 -8.75
CA LEU A 172 -15.91 -34.13 -7.31
C LEU A 172 -17.23 -34.86 -7.01
N ASP A 173 -17.28 -35.54 -5.87
CA ASP A 173 -18.54 -35.92 -5.22
C ASP A 173 -19.23 -34.64 -4.75
N MET A 174 -20.25 -34.23 -5.51
CA MET A 174 -20.98 -32.99 -5.28
C MET A 174 -21.77 -33.01 -3.98
N ALA A 175 -22.22 -34.17 -3.49
CA ALA A 175 -22.94 -34.23 -2.22
C ALA A 175 -21.98 -33.93 -1.06
N LYS A 176 -20.80 -34.56 -1.05
CA LYS A 176 -19.76 -34.28 -0.04
C LYS A 176 -19.25 -32.84 -0.13
N PHE A 177 -18.99 -32.34 -1.34
CA PHE A 177 -18.47 -31.00 -1.57
C PHE A 177 -19.44 -29.92 -1.10
N LYS A 178 -20.71 -29.99 -1.50
CA LYS A 178 -21.74 -29.01 -1.07
C LYS A 178 -21.91 -29.03 0.44
N LYS A 179 -21.99 -30.23 1.04
CA LYS A 179 -22.07 -30.37 2.49
C LYS A 179 -20.89 -29.70 3.21
N ALA A 180 -19.67 -29.91 2.72
CA ALA A 180 -18.48 -29.30 3.32
C ALA A 180 -18.55 -27.76 3.32
N LEU A 181 -19.03 -27.17 2.22
CA LEU A 181 -19.23 -25.72 2.09
C LEU A 181 -20.40 -25.19 2.94
N ASP A 182 -21.52 -25.91 2.98
CA ASP A 182 -22.71 -25.53 3.76
C ASP A 182 -22.41 -25.54 5.27
N ASP A 183 -21.69 -26.56 5.73
CA ASP A 183 -21.27 -26.69 7.13
C ASP A 183 -20.12 -25.73 7.49
N GLY A 184 -19.46 -25.12 6.49
CA GLY A 184 -18.27 -24.29 6.71
C GLY A 184 -17.09 -25.09 7.29
N THR A 185 -16.95 -26.34 6.85
CA THR A 185 -16.00 -27.34 7.41
C THR A 185 -14.57 -26.80 7.49
N TYR A 186 -14.17 -25.99 6.49
CA TYR A 186 -12.80 -25.49 6.36
C TYR A 186 -12.61 -24.03 6.84
N LYS A 187 -13.65 -23.36 7.36
CA LYS A 187 -13.54 -21.98 7.90
C LYS A 187 -12.44 -21.85 8.94
N LYS A 188 -12.36 -22.83 9.85
CA LYS A 188 -11.35 -22.83 10.91
C LYS A 188 -9.94 -22.90 10.33
N LYS A 189 -9.71 -23.78 9.35
CA LYS A 189 -8.41 -23.93 8.69
C LYS A 189 -8.00 -22.66 7.93
N VAL A 190 -8.94 -22.04 7.22
CA VAL A 190 -8.72 -20.74 6.56
C VAL A 190 -8.34 -19.68 7.59
N GLN A 191 -9.04 -19.62 8.72
CA GLN A 191 -8.75 -18.67 9.80
C GLN A 191 -7.39 -18.92 10.46
N GLU A 192 -6.99 -20.18 10.63
CA GLU A 192 -5.68 -20.59 11.16
C GLU A 192 -4.55 -20.13 10.22
N ASP A 193 -4.68 -20.35 8.91
CA ASP A 193 -3.71 -19.86 7.92
C ASP A 193 -3.63 -18.33 7.93
N MET A 194 -4.78 -17.65 7.97
CA MET A 194 -4.80 -16.18 8.08
C MET A 194 -4.14 -15.68 9.37
N ASN A 195 -4.34 -16.36 10.50
CA ASN A 195 -3.76 -15.97 11.77
C ASN A 195 -2.25 -16.18 11.77
N GLN A 196 -1.79 -17.31 11.23
CA GLN A 196 -0.36 -17.57 11.04
C GLN A 196 0.27 -16.52 10.13
N GLY A 197 -0.32 -16.24 8.97
CA GLY A 197 0.19 -15.20 8.08
C GLY A 197 0.26 -13.85 8.79
N LYS A 198 -0.78 -13.46 9.55
CA LYS A 198 -0.80 -12.19 10.30
C LYS A 198 0.30 -12.11 11.36
N SER A 199 0.55 -13.19 12.12
CA SER A 199 1.61 -13.23 13.13
C SER A 199 3.00 -13.20 12.49
N LEU A 200 3.15 -13.80 11.32
CA LEU A 200 4.36 -13.75 10.50
C LEU A 200 4.55 -12.43 9.74
N GLY A 201 3.66 -11.44 9.92
CA GLY A 201 3.80 -10.12 9.26
C GLY A 201 3.28 -10.06 7.82
N VAL A 202 2.50 -11.05 7.37
CA VAL A 202 1.74 -10.98 6.12
C VAL A 202 0.67 -9.88 6.26
N ARG A 203 0.68 -8.94 5.31
CA ARG A 203 -0.25 -7.79 5.25
C ARG A 203 -0.93 -7.63 3.89
N SER A 204 -0.48 -8.37 2.89
CA SER A 204 -0.97 -8.35 1.51
C SER A 204 -0.67 -9.68 0.84
N THR A 205 -1.41 -10.01 -0.23
CA THR A 205 -1.16 -11.22 -1.03
C THR A 205 -0.69 -10.85 -2.45
N PRO A 206 0.18 -11.66 -3.08
CA PRO A 206 0.85 -12.80 -2.45
C PRO A 206 1.98 -12.32 -1.52
N THR A 207 2.14 -13.02 -0.40
CA THR A 207 3.36 -12.99 0.40
C THR A 207 3.81 -14.44 0.52
N PHE A 208 5.06 -14.73 0.21
CA PHE A 208 5.59 -16.09 0.25
C PHE A 208 6.93 -16.13 0.96
N PHE A 209 7.31 -17.31 1.43
CA PHE A 209 8.54 -17.52 2.19
C PHE A 209 9.35 -18.62 1.53
N VAL A 210 10.59 -18.31 1.14
CA VAL A 210 11.53 -19.31 0.62
C VAL A 210 12.41 -19.74 1.79
N ASN A 211 12.19 -20.95 2.33
CA ASN A 211 12.86 -21.44 3.53
C ASN A 211 12.84 -20.42 4.70
N GLY A 212 11.69 -19.77 4.91
CA GLY A 212 11.50 -18.77 5.97
C GLY A 212 11.96 -17.34 5.64
N LYS A 213 12.56 -17.10 4.46
CA LYS A 213 12.85 -15.73 3.96
C LYS A 213 11.62 -15.13 3.29
N MET A 214 11.02 -14.11 3.92
CA MET A 214 9.81 -13.46 3.43
C MET A 214 10.05 -12.68 2.13
N GLN A 215 9.14 -12.86 1.17
CA GLN A 215 9.04 -12.14 -0.09
C GLN A 215 7.63 -11.58 -0.25
N ARG A 216 7.48 -10.43 -0.92
CA ARG A 216 6.20 -9.75 -1.10
C ARG A 216 5.92 -9.45 -2.57
N GLY A 217 4.68 -9.65 -2.98
CA GLY A 217 4.21 -9.37 -4.33
C GLY A 217 4.57 -10.48 -5.33
N ALA A 218 4.12 -10.29 -6.57
CA ALA A 218 4.36 -11.22 -7.66
C ALA A 218 5.74 -10.96 -8.28
N LEU A 219 6.78 -11.54 -7.70
CA LEU A 219 8.13 -11.53 -8.27
C LEU A 219 8.16 -12.31 -9.59
N GLY A 220 9.03 -11.91 -10.51
CA GLY A 220 9.25 -12.65 -11.77
C GLY A 220 10.07 -13.93 -11.56
N ALA A 221 10.02 -14.84 -12.54
CA ALA A 221 10.63 -16.17 -12.45
C ALA A 221 12.13 -16.12 -12.10
N ASP A 222 12.91 -15.28 -12.79
CA ASP A 222 14.36 -15.21 -12.58
C ASP A 222 14.73 -14.75 -11.16
N ALA A 223 13.94 -13.85 -10.57
CA ALA A 223 14.16 -13.42 -9.19
C ALA A 223 13.89 -14.57 -8.20
N ILE A 224 12.84 -15.36 -8.41
CA ILE A 224 12.53 -16.51 -7.56
C ILE A 224 13.54 -17.64 -7.76
N LYS A 225 13.95 -17.93 -9.00
CA LYS A 225 15.00 -18.91 -9.32
C LYS A 225 16.30 -18.58 -8.60
N LYS A 226 16.72 -17.31 -8.61
CA LYS A 226 17.90 -16.85 -7.85
C LYS A 226 17.76 -17.12 -6.35
N LEU A 227 16.59 -16.82 -5.76
CA LEU A 227 16.33 -17.11 -4.35
C LEU A 227 16.39 -18.62 -4.05
N VAL A 228 15.82 -19.44 -4.93
CA VAL A 228 15.86 -20.90 -4.83
C VAL A 228 17.29 -21.41 -4.90
N GLU A 229 18.09 -20.94 -5.84
CA GLU A 229 19.50 -21.35 -5.98
C GLU A 229 20.34 -20.99 -4.76
N ASP A 230 20.13 -19.80 -4.19
CA ASP A 230 20.81 -19.38 -2.97
C ASP A 230 20.38 -20.24 -1.76
N GLU A 231 19.11 -20.64 -1.70
CA GLU A 231 18.61 -21.54 -0.67
C GLU A 231 19.04 -23.00 -0.86
N ILE A 232 19.22 -23.47 -2.10
CA ILE A 232 19.83 -24.78 -2.38
C ILE A 232 21.28 -24.81 -1.87
N LYS A 233 22.05 -23.74 -2.06
CA LYS A 233 23.42 -23.64 -1.51
C LYS A 233 23.41 -23.69 0.02
N GLN A 234 22.48 -22.98 0.66
CA GLN A 234 22.32 -23.03 2.11
C GLN A 234 21.94 -24.44 2.61
N ALA A 235 21.03 -25.11 1.91
CA ALA A 235 20.64 -26.47 2.24
C ALA A 235 21.82 -27.46 2.10
N LYS A 236 22.65 -27.31 1.05
CA LYS A 236 23.86 -28.11 0.88
C LYS A 236 24.85 -27.95 2.03
N LYS A 237 25.04 -26.74 2.57
CA LYS A 237 25.86 -26.54 3.79
C LYS A 237 25.37 -27.36 4.98
N LEU A 238 24.04 -27.48 5.15
CA LEU A 238 23.47 -28.31 6.22
C LEU A 238 23.67 -29.80 5.95
N LEU A 239 23.52 -30.24 4.69
CA LEU A 239 23.82 -31.62 4.29
C LEU A 239 25.28 -31.99 4.54
N ASP A 240 26.22 -31.11 4.16
CA ASP A 240 27.65 -31.30 4.37
C ASP A 240 28.00 -31.33 5.88
N ALA A 241 27.20 -30.66 6.70
CA ALA A 241 27.30 -30.69 8.16
C ALA A 241 26.57 -31.88 8.81
N GLY A 242 26.06 -32.83 8.02
CA GLY A 242 25.46 -34.08 8.50
C GLY A 242 23.93 -34.09 8.63
N ALA A 243 23.24 -33.03 8.21
CA ALA A 243 21.77 -33.06 8.14
C ALA A 243 21.29 -34.05 7.07
N LYS A 244 20.13 -34.68 7.30
CA LYS A 244 19.44 -35.44 6.24
C LYS A 244 18.59 -34.53 5.38
N ARG A 245 18.34 -34.94 4.13
CA ARG A 245 17.54 -34.15 3.17
C ARG A 245 16.11 -33.89 3.66
N ASN A 246 15.47 -34.88 4.28
CA ASN A 246 14.15 -34.76 4.89
C ASN A 246 14.11 -33.89 6.17
N GLU A 247 15.27 -33.49 6.71
CA GLU A 247 15.40 -32.63 7.90
C GLU A 247 15.62 -31.15 7.56
N ILE A 248 15.94 -30.82 6.30
CA ILE A 248 16.42 -29.47 5.91
C ILE A 248 15.45 -28.37 6.36
N TYR A 249 14.18 -28.48 6.01
CA TYR A 249 13.21 -27.45 6.38
C TYR A 249 13.02 -27.34 7.90
N ALA A 250 12.92 -28.48 8.59
CA ALA A 250 12.77 -28.51 10.05
C ALA A 250 13.95 -27.84 10.75
N ARG A 251 15.19 -28.14 10.34
CA ARG A 251 16.40 -27.51 10.90
C ARG A 251 16.43 -26.00 10.64
N ILE A 252 16.08 -25.55 9.43
CA ILE A 252 15.99 -24.12 9.13
C ILE A 252 14.91 -23.46 10.00
N MET A 253 13.75 -24.09 10.17
CA MET A 253 12.66 -23.55 11.00
C MET A 253 12.97 -23.58 12.51
N LYS A 254 13.80 -24.52 12.97
CA LYS A 254 14.29 -24.61 14.34
C LYS A 254 15.14 -23.38 14.68
N ALA A 255 16.08 -23.05 13.80
CA ALA A 255 16.93 -21.87 13.89
C ALA A 255 16.19 -20.53 13.64
N ALA A 256 15.08 -20.54 12.90
CA ALA A 256 14.33 -19.34 12.56
C ALA A 256 13.58 -18.72 13.76
N LYS A 257 13.37 -17.40 13.72
CA LYS A 257 12.63 -16.65 14.75
C LYS A 257 11.15 -17.03 14.73
N ALA A 258 10.55 -17.27 15.89
CA ALA A 258 9.13 -17.65 16.03
C ALA A 258 8.16 -16.57 15.53
N GLU A 259 8.53 -15.30 15.69
CA GLU A 259 7.77 -14.16 15.18
C GLU A 259 8.61 -13.42 14.15
N ALA A 260 7.95 -12.81 13.15
CA ALA A 260 8.61 -11.82 12.33
C ALA A 260 9.05 -10.67 13.23
N PRO A 261 10.20 -10.02 12.97
CA PRO A 261 10.51 -8.76 13.62
C PRO A 261 9.28 -7.87 13.49
N LYS A 262 8.74 -7.38 14.60
CA LYS A 262 7.77 -6.28 14.53
C LYS A 262 8.49 -5.23 13.70
N PRO A 263 7.92 -4.79 12.56
CA PRO A 263 8.55 -3.69 11.84
C PRO A 263 8.67 -2.59 12.89
N GLU A 264 9.91 -2.24 13.26
CA GLU A 264 10.13 -0.97 13.92
C GLU A 264 9.40 0.03 13.03
N PRO A 265 8.50 0.86 13.59
CA PRO A 265 7.94 1.95 12.83
C PRO A 265 9.15 2.69 12.27
N GLN A 266 9.44 2.52 10.97
CA GLN A 266 10.51 3.27 10.33
C GLN A 266 10.07 4.72 10.46
N GLN A 267 10.66 5.41 11.43
CA GLN A 267 10.30 6.78 11.74
C GLN A 267 10.71 7.58 10.51
N ARG A 268 9.71 7.99 9.72
CA ARG A 268 10.00 8.76 8.52
C ARG A 268 10.61 10.09 8.98
N PRO A 269 11.61 10.64 8.27
CA PRO A 269 12.19 11.92 8.62
C PRO A 269 11.11 13.01 8.85
N GLY A 270 11.13 13.60 10.05
CA GLY A 270 10.17 14.60 10.54
C GLY A 270 8.78 14.08 10.88
N GLN A 271 8.59 12.77 11.08
CA GLN A 271 7.46 12.23 11.84
C GLN A 271 7.80 12.15 13.34
N PRO A 272 6.84 12.43 14.23
CA PRO A 272 7.05 12.26 15.66
C PRO A 272 7.26 10.78 16.03
N ASN A 273 8.18 10.53 16.94
CA ASN A 273 8.39 9.23 17.56
C ASN A 273 7.27 9.00 18.57
N PRO A 274 6.45 7.93 18.44
CA PRO A 274 5.40 7.65 19.41
C PRO A 274 5.89 7.37 20.85
N ALA A 275 7.19 7.13 21.04
CA ALA A 275 7.81 6.96 22.36
C ALA A 275 8.13 8.30 23.05
N ASP A 276 8.12 9.42 22.31
CA ASP A 276 8.48 10.73 22.80
C ASP A 276 7.26 11.60 23.10
N ASN A 277 7.41 12.53 24.03
CA ASN A 277 6.47 13.64 24.26
C ASN A 277 6.96 14.87 23.48
N TYR A 278 6.02 15.60 22.89
CA TYR A 278 6.25 16.82 22.11
C TYR A 278 5.50 17.99 22.74
N ALA A 279 6.18 19.13 22.90
CA ALA A 279 5.62 20.39 23.41
C ALA A 279 4.72 21.09 22.38
N VAL A 280 3.69 20.39 21.88
CA VAL A 280 2.76 20.97 20.90
C VAL A 280 1.90 22.03 21.61
N PRO A 281 1.88 23.29 21.15
CA PRO A 281 1.07 24.32 21.78
C PRO A 281 -0.42 24.02 21.60
N THR A 282 -1.21 24.23 22.65
CA THR A 282 -2.68 24.14 22.58
C THR A 282 -3.25 25.23 21.67
N GLY A 283 -2.63 26.43 21.70
CA GLY A 283 -3.02 27.59 20.92
C GLY A 283 -4.09 28.43 21.62
N GLU A 284 -3.98 29.75 21.53
CA GLU A 284 -4.96 30.68 22.11
C GLU A 284 -6.30 30.58 21.38
N ASP A 285 -7.41 30.70 22.10
CA ASP A 285 -8.78 30.72 21.55
C ASP A 285 -9.10 29.53 20.63
N ARG A 286 -8.56 28.34 20.97
CA ARG A 286 -8.89 27.09 20.26
C ARG A 286 -10.09 26.39 20.87
N PRO A 287 -10.99 25.85 20.03
CA PRO A 287 -12.12 25.10 20.54
C PRO A 287 -11.67 23.94 21.42
N THR A 288 -12.14 23.96 22.67
CA THR A 288 -11.78 22.98 23.68
C THR A 288 -13.04 22.29 24.21
N TRP A 289 -12.98 20.98 24.36
CA TRP A 289 -13.98 20.17 25.06
C TRP A 289 -13.40 19.70 26.38
N GLY A 290 -14.24 19.56 27.41
CA GLY A 290 -13.84 19.08 28.73
C GLY A 290 -13.48 20.23 29.67
N LYS A 291 -13.05 19.87 30.88
CA LYS A 291 -12.69 20.86 31.90
C LYS A 291 -11.33 21.49 31.57
N ASP A 292 -11.21 22.80 31.77
CA ASP A 292 -9.92 23.49 31.64
C ASP A 292 -8.87 22.92 32.60
N THR A 293 -9.29 22.32 33.71
CA THR A 293 -8.42 21.70 34.73
C THR A 293 -8.10 20.22 34.48
N ALA A 294 -8.54 19.64 33.35
CA ALA A 294 -8.25 18.26 33.01
C ALA A 294 -6.74 17.99 32.95
N LEU A 295 -6.31 16.86 33.51
CA LEU A 295 -4.89 16.48 33.61
C LEU A 295 -4.31 15.94 32.30
N VAL A 296 -5.17 15.48 31.38
CA VAL A 296 -4.77 15.00 30.06
C VAL A 296 -5.32 15.94 28.99
N THR A 297 -4.43 16.53 28.21
CA THR A 297 -4.74 17.34 27.03
C THR A 297 -4.54 16.50 25.78
N ILE A 298 -5.60 16.32 24.99
CA ILE A 298 -5.53 15.74 23.66
C ILE A 298 -5.59 16.88 22.65
N ILE A 299 -4.50 17.15 21.93
CA ILE A 299 -4.53 18.07 20.78
C ILE A 299 -4.84 17.26 19.54
N GLU A 300 -5.96 17.56 18.89
CA GLU A 300 -6.40 16.94 17.64
C GLU A 300 -6.18 17.88 16.46
N PHE A 301 -5.43 17.44 15.45
CA PHE A 301 -5.37 18.08 14.13
C PHE A 301 -6.31 17.34 13.17
N SER A 302 -7.32 18.03 12.67
CA SER A 302 -8.43 17.39 11.96
C SER A 302 -8.97 18.21 10.79
N ASP A 303 -9.71 17.51 9.91
CA ASP A 303 -10.24 18.02 8.64
C ASP A 303 -11.67 17.49 8.47
N PHE A 304 -12.64 18.39 8.35
CA PHE A 304 -14.07 18.06 8.26
C PHE A 304 -14.47 17.27 7.00
N GLN A 305 -13.67 17.30 5.94
CA GLN A 305 -13.90 16.51 4.73
C GLN A 305 -13.12 15.17 4.73
N CYS A 306 -12.25 14.94 5.72
CA CYS A 306 -11.47 13.71 5.82
C CYS A 306 -12.31 12.53 6.35
N PRO A 307 -12.44 11.42 5.61
CA PRO A 307 -13.24 10.27 6.05
C PRO A 307 -12.65 9.55 7.28
N PHE A 308 -11.33 9.64 7.50
CA PHE A 308 -10.70 9.08 8.71
C PHE A 308 -10.96 9.95 9.94
N CYS A 309 -11.04 11.28 9.79
CA CYS A 309 -11.43 12.18 10.89
C CYS A 309 -12.86 11.89 11.35
N ASN A 310 -13.77 11.64 10.41
CA ASN A 310 -15.12 11.20 10.77
C ASN A 310 -15.12 9.84 11.48
N ARG A 311 -14.31 8.88 11.01
CA ARG A 311 -14.23 7.54 11.64
C ARG A 311 -13.83 7.58 13.11
N VAL A 312 -12.95 8.50 13.51
CA VAL A 312 -12.44 8.56 14.89
C VAL A 312 -13.38 9.27 15.85
N THR A 313 -14.41 9.98 15.36
CA THR A 313 -15.42 10.65 16.22
C THR A 313 -16.05 9.69 17.23
N GLY A 314 -16.38 8.46 16.83
CA GLY A 314 -16.90 7.43 17.75
C GLY A 314 -15.90 6.94 18.80
N THR A 315 -14.60 7.02 18.52
CA THR A 315 -13.55 6.77 19.53
C THR A 315 -13.45 7.94 20.50
N LEU A 316 -13.49 9.18 20.00
CA LEU A 316 -13.47 10.39 20.86
C LEU A 316 -14.68 10.45 21.77
N GLU A 317 -15.86 10.04 21.30
CA GLU A 317 -17.07 9.96 22.12
C GLU A 317 -16.92 8.96 23.28
N GLN A 318 -16.31 7.79 23.05
CA GLN A 318 -15.98 6.85 24.12
C GLN A 318 -14.98 7.46 25.13
N ILE A 319 -14.04 8.28 24.68
CA ILE A 319 -13.10 8.98 25.56
C ILE A 319 -13.84 10.02 26.42
N LYS A 320 -14.73 10.80 25.81
CA LYS A 320 -15.56 11.79 26.52
C LYS A 320 -16.40 11.14 27.62
N GLN A 321 -17.00 9.99 27.32
CA GLN A 321 -17.81 9.22 28.27
C GLN A 321 -16.98 8.63 29.41
N ASN A 322 -15.81 8.05 29.10
CA ASN A 322 -15.01 7.32 30.08
C ASN A 322 -14.02 8.18 30.88
N TYR A 323 -13.68 9.38 30.39
CA TYR A 323 -12.64 10.26 30.96
C TYR A 323 -13.04 11.74 31.08
N GLY A 324 -14.32 12.09 30.98
CA GLY A 324 -14.73 13.50 30.80
C GLY A 324 -14.33 14.50 31.88
N ASN A 325 -13.87 14.05 33.06
CA ASN A 325 -13.29 14.91 34.09
C ASN A 325 -11.76 15.04 33.97
N ASP A 326 -11.09 14.03 33.43
CA ASP A 326 -9.64 13.90 33.39
C ASP A 326 -9.04 14.33 32.05
N VAL A 327 -9.86 14.37 30.99
CA VAL A 327 -9.46 14.68 29.62
C VAL A 327 -10.11 15.96 29.13
N ARG A 328 -9.30 16.81 28.49
CA ARG A 328 -9.76 17.87 27.59
C ARG A 328 -9.25 17.64 26.17
N ILE A 329 -10.04 18.04 25.18
CA ILE A 329 -9.70 17.90 23.75
C ILE A 329 -9.62 19.29 23.15
N VAL A 330 -8.44 19.65 22.66
CA VAL A 330 -8.18 20.90 21.94
C VAL A 330 -8.21 20.61 20.44
N TYR A 331 -9.09 21.26 19.70
CA TYR A 331 -9.28 21.03 18.27
C TYR A 331 -8.51 22.07 17.45
N ARG A 332 -7.55 21.62 16.62
CA ARG A 332 -6.79 22.45 15.68
C ARG A 332 -7.14 22.09 14.24
N GLN A 333 -7.33 23.12 13.41
CA GLN A 333 -7.75 22.98 12.02
C GLN A 333 -6.58 22.55 11.13
N LEU A 334 -6.73 21.44 10.41
CA LEU A 334 -5.74 21.00 9.40
C LEU A 334 -6.44 20.67 8.07
N PRO A 335 -7.10 21.64 7.41
CA PRO A 335 -7.75 21.41 6.13
C PRO A 335 -6.73 21.04 5.06
N LEU A 336 -6.85 19.83 4.52
CA LEU A 336 -5.91 19.29 3.55
C LEU A 336 -6.13 19.92 2.16
N PRO A 337 -5.07 20.28 1.41
CA PRO A 337 -5.22 21.02 0.14
C PRO A 337 -6.05 20.31 -0.94
N PHE A 338 -6.19 18.98 -0.85
CA PHE A 338 -6.99 18.19 -1.79
C PHE A 338 -8.47 18.08 -1.38
N HIS A 339 -8.85 18.57 -0.21
CA HIS A 339 -10.23 18.66 0.27
C HIS A 339 -10.78 20.08 0.07
N LYS A 340 -11.44 20.30 -1.07
CA LYS A 340 -11.93 21.62 -1.49
C LYS A 340 -12.84 22.31 -0.47
N GLN A 341 -13.64 21.55 0.27
CA GLN A 341 -14.59 22.06 1.27
C GLN A 341 -14.04 22.03 2.71
N ALA A 342 -12.83 21.50 2.93
CA ALA A 342 -12.25 21.43 4.27
C ALA A 342 -12.01 22.82 4.88
N LYS A 343 -11.41 23.75 4.11
CA LYS A 343 -11.16 25.11 4.59
C LYS A 343 -12.46 25.89 4.84
N PRO A 344 -13.45 25.92 3.92
CA PRO A 344 -14.77 26.50 4.22
C PRO A 344 -15.44 25.89 5.46
N ALA A 345 -15.40 24.57 5.63
CA ALA A 345 -15.95 23.90 6.81
C ALA A 345 -15.20 24.25 8.11
N ALA A 346 -13.88 24.37 8.07
CA ALA A 346 -13.07 24.85 9.19
C ALA A 346 -13.47 26.28 9.60
N LYS A 347 -13.67 27.19 8.62
CA LYS A 347 -14.20 28.54 8.91
C LYS A 347 -15.59 28.49 9.52
N ALA A 348 -16.47 27.59 9.06
CA ALA A 348 -17.81 27.44 9.62
C ALA A 348 -17.77 26.99 11.09
N ALA A 349 -16.93 26.00 11.40
CA ALA A 349 -16.73 25.57 12.79
C ALA A 349 -16.19 26.70 13.67
N LEU A 350 -15.18 27.45 13.21
CA LEU A 350 -14.61 28.58 13.97
C LEU A 350 -15.57 29.78 14.11
N ALA A 351 -16.39 30.06 13.09
CA ALA A 351 -17.44 31.08 13.20
C ALA A 351 -18.50 30.67 14.24
N ALA A 352 -18.84 29.38 14.33
CA ALA A 352 -19.69 28.86 15.40
C ALA A 352 -18.99 28.92 16.79
N HIS A 353 -17.66 28.74 16.84
CA HIS A 353 -16.88 28.86 18.06
C HIS A 353 -16.99 30.25 18.70
N ARG A 354 -16.95 31.32 17.91
CA ARG A 354 -17.17 32.72 18.35
C ARG A 354 -18.54 32.98 18.99
N GLN A 355 -19.45 32.02 18.89
CA GLN A 355 -20.79 32.05 19.48
C GLN A 355 -21.02 30.89 20.47
N GLY A 356 -19.94 30.18 20.87
CA GLY A 356 -20.01 29.11 21.86
C GLY A 356 -20.60 27.79 21.35
N LYS A 357 -20.77 27.62 20.03
CA LYS A 357 -21.43 26.46 19.40
C LYS A 357 -20.51 25.64 18.49
N PHE A 358 -19.22 25.60 18.83
CA PHE A 358 -18.24 24.87 18.03
C PHE A 358 -18.61 23.39 17.89
N TRP A 359 -18.91 22.71 19.00
CA TRP A 359 -19.11 21.26 19.03
C TRP A 359 -20.40 20.85 18.30
N GLU A 360 -21.46 21.66 18.40
CA GLU A 360 -22.69 21.43 17.65
C GLU A 360 -22.48 21.60 16.14
N MET A 361 -21.72 22.61 15.71
CA MET A 361 -21.36 22.76 14.30
C MET A 361 -20.42 21.65 13.84
N HIS A 362 -19.42 21.29 14.64
CA HIS A 362 -18.49 20.19 14.39
C HIS A 362 -19.23 18.88 14.09
N ASP A 363 -20.23 18.53 14.90
CA ASP A 363 -21.01 17.30 14.73
C ASP A 363 -21.86 17.35 13.46
N LYS A 364 -22.45 18.51 13.13
CA LYS A 364 -23.19 18.72 11.87
C LYS A 364 -22.27 18.52 10.66
N LEU A 365 -21.06 19.07 10.68
CA LEU A 365 -20.11 18.96 9.58
C LEU A 365 -19.68 17.50 9.36
N PHE A 366 -19.33 16.76 10.42
CA PHE A 366 -18.94 15.35 10.30
C PHE A 366 -20.10 14.41 9.94
N ALA A 367 -21.31 14.67 10.42
CA ALA A 367 -22.49 13.91 10.02
C ALA A 367 -22.82 14.08 8.52
N ASN A 368 -22.35 15.17 7.89
CA ASN A 368 -22.75 15.58 6.54
C ASN A 368 -21.56 15.86 5.60
N GLN A 369 -20.45 15.11 5.69
CA GLN A 369 -19.20 15.39 4.94
C GLN A 369 -19.36 15.50 3.40
N LYS A 370 -20.40 14.89 2.83
CA LYS A 370 -20.69 14.96 1.38
C LYS A 370 -21.42 16.24 0.97
N ALA A 371 -21.92 17.02 1.93
CA ALA A 371 -22.79 18.17 1.74
C ALA A 371 -22.20 19.45 2.35
N LEU A 372 -20.87 19.54 2.48
CA LEU A 372 -20.17 20.70 3.00
C LEU A 372 -20.21 21.87 2.01
N THR A 373 -21.26 22.68 2.07
CA THR A 373 -21.49 23.86 1.22
C THR A 373 -21.88 25.05 2.08
N GLU A 374 -21.66 26.28 1.58
CA GLU A 374 -22.03 27.50 2.31
C GLU A 374 -23.53 27.55 2.67
N GLU A 375 -24.39 27.11 1.76
CA GLU A 375 -25.84 27.00 1.98
C GLU A 375 -26.15 26.07 3.17
N ASN A 376 -25.51 24.89 3.22
CA ASN A 376 -25.71 23.96 4.32
C ASN A 376 -25.09 24.44 5.62
N PHE A 377 -23.95 25.14 5.58
CA PHE A 377 -23.36 25.75 6.78
C PHE A 377 -24.33 26.76 7.41
N LYS A 378 -24.96 27.61 6.58
CA LYS A 378 -25.99 28.56 7.04
C LYS A 378 -27.20 27.85 7.63
N LYS A 379 -27.70 26.81 6.95
CA LYS A 379 -28.81 25.98 7.43
C LYS A 379 -28.49 25.36 8.80
N TRP A 380 -27.32 24.74 8.94
CA TRP A 380 -26.92 24.13 10.20
C TRP A 380 -26.66 25.17 11.29
N ALA A 381 -26.14 26.34 10.96
CA ALA A 381 -26.01 27.46 11.89
C ALA A 381 -27.38 27.85 12.48
N GLN A 382 -28.40 27.94 11.63
CA GLN A 382 -29.78 28.18 12.08
C GLN A 382 -30.30 27.03 12.96
N GLU A 383 -30.10 25.78 12.57
CA GLU A 383 -30.56 24.60 13.32
C GLU A 383 -29.95 24.50 14.72
N ILE A 384 -28.67 24.89 14.88
CA ILE A 384 -27.99 24.85 16.18
C ILE A 384 -28.16 26.14 17.00
N GLY A 385 -28.98 27.08 16.51
CA GLY A 385 -29.37 28.30 17.23
C GLY A 385 -28.34 29.43 17.20
N LEU A 386 -27.51 29.52 16.15
CA LEU A 386 -26.60 30.66 15.96
C LEU A 386 -27.34 31.91 15.47
N ASP A 387 -26.78 33.08 15.79
CA ASP A 387 -27.06 34.29 15.00
C ASP A 387 -26.43 34.09 13.61
N VAL A 388 -27.29 33.83 12.63
CA VAL A 388 -26.90 33.52 11.25
C VAL A 388 -26.24 34.74 10.59
N ALA A 389 -26.67 35.96 10.88
CA ALA A 389 -26.07 37.16 10.31
C ALA A 389 -24.65 37.39 10.85
N LYS A 390 -24.46 37.19 12.17
CA LYS A 390 -23.13 37.21 12.79
C LYS A 390 -22.25 36.09 12.24
N PHE A 391 -22.79 34.87 12.09
CA PHE A 391 -22.08 33.72 11.55
C PHE A 391 -21.58 33.96 10.12
N GLU A 392 -22.43 34.47 9.23
CA GLU A 392 -22.07 34.80 7.85
C GLU A 392 -21.01 35.90 7.76
N LYS A 393 -21.05 36.86 8.69
CA LYS A 393 -20.02 37.90 8.83
C LYS A 393 -18.68 37.29 9.29
N ASP A 394 -18.70 36.46 10.34
CA ASP A 394 -17.51 35.81 10.90
C ASP A 394 -16.84 34.88 9.87
N MET A 395 -17.62 34.16 9.08
CA MET A 395 -17.13 33.31 7.96
C MET A 395 -16.24 34.07 6.96
N LYS A 396 -16.44 35.38 6.81
CA LYS A 396 -15.69 36.23 5.88
C LYS A 396 -14.51 36.94 6.54
N ASP A 397 -14.35 36.80 7.86
CA ASP A 397 -13.28 37.47 8.61
C ASP A 397 -11.91 36.83 8.30
N PRO A 398 -10.91 37.61 7.85
CA PRO A 398 -9.55 37.11 7.63
C PRO A 398 -8.85 36.63 8.91
N ALA A 399 -9.33 37.01 10.11
CA ALA A 399 -8.80 36.47 11.36
C ALA A 399 -8.99 34.95 11.48
N LEU A 400 -10.07 34.39 10.92
CA LEU A 400 -10.26 32.94 10.90
C LEU A 400 -9.27 32.24 9.97
N ASP A 401 -8.87 32.89 8.87
CA ASP A 401 -7.82 32.38 7.99
C ASP A 401 -6.47 32.31 8.72
N LYS A 402 -6.14 33.33 9.52
CA LYS A 402 -4.91 33.35 10.34
C LYS A 402 -4.88 32.21 11.36
N ILE A 403 -5.99 31.93 12.03
CA ILE A 403 -6.12 30.79 12.97
C ILE A 403 -5.83 29.46 12.25
N ILE A 404 -6.43 29.25 11.09
CA ILE A 404 -6.23 28.04 10.27
C ILE A 404 -4.77 27.93 9.82
N GLU A 405 -4.18 29.02 9.35
CA GLU A 405 -2.78 29.05 8.91
C GLU A 405 -1.80 28.75 10.06
N GLU A 406 -2.06 29.28 11.25
CA GLU A 406 -1.28 28.99 12.46
C GLU A 406 -1.42 27.50 12.88
N ASP A 407 -2.62 26.93 12.80
CA ASP A 407 -2.85 25.51 13.08
C ASP A 407 -2.10 24.62 12.09
N MET A 408 -2.17 24.95 10.79
CA MET A 408 -1.42 24.26 9.75
C MET A 408 0.09 24.39 9.95
N LYS A 409 0.58 25.57 10.34
CA LYS A 409 2.00 25.79 10.66
C LYS A 409 2.43 24.93 11.84
N THR A 410 1.65 24.92 12.91
CA THR A 410 1.89 24.10 14.10
C THR A 410 1.89 22.61 13.76
N ALA A 411 0.91 22.14 13.00
CA ALA A 411 0.84 20.76 12.55
C ALA A 411 2.12 20.34 11.80
N ASN A 412 2.57 21.19 10.87
CA ASN A 412 3.79 20.94 10.10
C ASN A 412 5.04 20.95 10.99
N GLN A 413 5.17 21.92 11.89
CA GLN A 413 6.29 22.03 12.83
C GLN A 413 6.42 20.76 13.67
N TRP A 414 5.31 20.27 14.20
CA TRP A 414 5.26 19.10 15.06
C TRP A 414 5.01 17.78 14.31
N GLY A 415 5.17 17.74 12.99
CA GLY A 415 5.14 16.49 12.22
C GLY A 415 3.75 15.86 12.03
N ALA A 416 2.66 16.54 12.38
CA ALA A 416 1.30 16.18 12.03
C ALA A 416 1.01 16.48 10.55
N ARG A 417 1.53 15.63 9.66
CA ARG A 417 1.47 15.82 8.20
C ARG A 417 0.18 15.30 7.53
N GLY A 418 -0.79 14.86 8.31
CA GLY A 418 -2.04 14.30 7.82
C GLY A 418 -3.06 14.18 8.94
N THR A 419 -4.32 13.97 8.57
CA THR A 419 -5.44 13.96 9.51
C THR A 419 -6.14 12.59 9.57
N PRO A 420 -6.69 12.20 10.73
CA PRO A 420 -6.54 12.88 12.01
C PRO A 420 -5.14 12.60 12.61
N ALA A 421 -4.60 13.54 13.37
CA ALA A 421 -3.36 13.39 14.13
C ALA A 421 -3.54 13.91 15.55
N PHE A 422 -2.98 13.21 16.52
CA PHE A 422 -3.22 13.47 17.94
C PHE A 422 -1.92 13.59 18.73
N PHE A 423 -1.95 14.43 19.75
CA PHE A 423 -0.95 14.47 20.81
C PHE A 423 -1.64 14.36 22.16
N ILE A 424 -1.40 13.27 22.89
CA ILE A 424 -1.97 13.01 24.22
C ILE A 424 -0.89 13.38 25.24
N ASN A 425 -1.01 14.55 25.89
CA ASN A 425 0.09 15.17 26.66
C ASN A 425 1.43 15.12 25.91
N GLY A 426 1.39 15.47 24.62
CA GLY A 426 2.57 15.42 23.75
C GLY A 426 2.89 14.06 23.14
N ARG A 427 2.28 12.93 23.56
CA ARG A 427 2.48 11.62 22.93
C ARG A 427 1.78 11.54 21.58
N PHE A 428 2.55 11.38 20.50
CA PHE A 428 2.00 11.34 19.16
C PHE A 428 1.23 10.05 18.84
N LEU A 429 0.05 10.20 18.26
CA LEU A 429 -0.77 9.11 17.75
C LEU A 429 -1.33 9.51 16.38
N SER A 430 -0.96 8.76 15.33
CA SER A 430 -1.33 9.08 13.95
C SER A 430 -2.54 8.29 13.46
N GLY A 431 -3.46 8.98 12.78
CA GLY A 431 -4.60 8.38 12.08
C GLY A 431 -5.77 8.03 12.98
N ALA A 432 -6.83 7.51 12.35
CA ALA A 432 -8.03 7.06 13.04
C ALA A 432 -7.75 5.75 13.79
N GLN A 433 -7.31 5.86 15.05
CA GLN A 433 -6.98 4.71 15.90
C GLN A 433 -8.21 4.26 16.71
N PRO A 434 -8.30 2.96 17.07
CA PRO A 434 -9.39 2.45 17.89
C PRO A 434 -9.23 2.86 19.36
N TYR A 435 -10.34 2.85 20.10
CA TYR A 435 -10.41 3.24 21.52
C TYR A 435 -9.31 2.61 22.40
N PRO A 436 -9.01 1.30 22.35
CA PRO A 436 -7.97 0.71 23.20
C PRO A 436 -6.59 1.36 23.05
N ARG A 437 -6.28 1.91 21.87
CA ARG A 437 -4.98 2.58 21.64
C ARG A 437 -4.92 3.94 22.32
N PHE A 438 -6.03 4.69 22.30
CA PHE A 438 -6.15 5.95 23.03
C PHE A 438 -6.17 5.70 24.53
N GLU A 439 -6.97 4.74 24.98
CA GLU A 439 -7.10 4.37 26.40
C GLU A 439 -5.73 4.06 27.03
N ALA A 440 -4.90 3.26 26.35
CA ALA A 440 -3.55 2.95 26.82
C ALA A 440 -2.68 4.20 27.03
N LEU A 441 -2.70 5.15 26.09
CA LEU A 441 -1.94 6.41 26.21
C LEU A 441 -2.52 7.33 27.27
N ILE A 442 -3.85 7.47 27.33
CA ILE A 442 -4.52 8.31 28.33
C ILE A 442 -4.20 7.82 29.73
N LYS A 443 -4.28 6.51 29.99
CA LYS A 443 -3.92 5.94 31.30
C LYS A 443 -2.46 6.22 31.66
N GLU A 444 -1.53 6.02 30.73
CA GLU A 444 -0.11 6.27 30.97
C GLU A 444 0.15 7.76 31.31
N GLU A 445 -0.37 8.67 30.49
CA GLU A 445 -0.13 10.10 30.65
C GLU A 445 -0.92 10.72 31.80
N LEU A 446 -2.10 10.19 32.14
CA LEU A 446 -2.88 10.60 33.32
C LEU A 446 -2.12 10.32 34.60
N GLU A 447 -1.50 9.14 34.73
CA GLU A 447 -0.71 8.80 35.92
C GLU A 447 0.55 9.67 36.05
N LYS A 448 1.19 10.03 34.93
CA LYS A 448 2.29 11.01 34.92
C LYS A 448 1.81 12.40 35.34
N ALA A 449 0.70 12.86 34.76
CA ALA A 449 0.13 14.18 35.03
C ALA A 449 -0.32 14.33 36.50
N LYS A 450 -0.94 13.29 37.09
CA LYS A 450 -1.31 13.28 38.52
C LYS A 450 -0.09 13.47 39.42
N LYS A 451 1.00 12.75 39.16
CA LYS A 451 2.25 12.88 39.93
C LYS A 451 2.85 14.28 39.79
N PHE A 452 2.85 14.82 38.57
CA PHE A 452 3.36 16.16 38.31
C PHE A 452 2.52 17.25 38.99
N ALA A 453 1.19 17.17 38.87
CA ALA A 453 0.24 18.10 39.48
C ALA A 453 0.31 18.07 41.02
N ALA A 454 0.53 16.89 41.62
CA ALA A 454 0.72 16.78 43.08
C ALA A 454 1.97 17.54 43.57
N ALA A 455 3.01 17.64 42.74
CA ALA A 455 4.21 18.43 43.04
C ALA A 455 4.06 19.92 42.73
N HIS A 456 3.02 20.32 41.97
CA HIS A 456 2.78 21.70 41.52
C HIS A 456 1.30 22.08 41.74
N PRO A 457 0.81 22.14 43.00
CA PRO A 457 -0.62 22.31 43.30
C PRO A 457 -1.22 23.65 42.81
N ASP A 458 -0.37 24.65 42.57
CA ASP A 458 -0.77 25.97 42.10
C ASP A 458 -1.00 26.01 40.58
N LEU A 459 -0.51 25.01 39.82
CA LEU A 459 -0.64 24.94 38.37
C LEU A 459 -1.86 24.13 37.95
N LYS A 460 -2.65 24.67 37.02
CA LYS A 460 -3.83 24.02 36.44
C LYS A 460 -3.98 24.36 34.97
N GLY A 461 -4.66 23.48 34.24
CA GLY A 461 -5.00 23.69 32.82
C GLY A 461 -3.81 23.99 31.94
N ASP A 462 -3.88 25.08 31.16
CA ASP A 462 -2.80 25.45 30.24
C ASP A 462 -1.48 25.69 30.97
N ALA A 463 -1.50 26.35 32.14
CA ALA A 463 -0.28 26.56 32.91
C ALA A 463 0.37 25.26 33.39
N LEU A 464 -0.44 24.24 33.74
CA LEU A 464 0.07 22.91 34.09
C LEU A 464 0.63 22.18 32.86
N TYR A 465 -0.09 22.23 31.74
CA TYR A 465 0.35 21.62 30.48
C TYR A 465 1.66 22.24 29.98
N ASP A 466 1.75 23.56 29.97
CA ASP A 466 2.92 24.32 29.54
C ASP A 466 4.12 24.01 30.45
N GLU A 467 3.92 23.90 31.76
CA GLU A 467 5.00 23.52 32.68
C GLU A 467 5.46 22.08 32.45
N MET A 468 4.53 21.13 32.25
CA MET A 468 4.87 19.75 31.88
C MET A 468 5.64 19.70 30.55
N ALA A 469 5.32 20.60 29.62
CA ALA A 469 5.92 20.67 28.30
C ALA A 469 7.35 21.23 28.29
N LYS A 470 7.82 21.93 29.35
CA LYS A 470 9.18 22.50 29.47
C LYS A 470 10.32 21.46 29.47
N GLY A 471 10.02 20.17 29.35
CA GLY A 471 10.99 19.09 29.12
C GLY A 471 10.75 18.27 27.85
N TRP A 472 9.75 18.62 27.05
CA TRP A 472 9.34 17.89 25.84
C TRP A 472 9.84 18.55 24.54
N GLU A 473 10.80 19.47 24.66
CA GLU A 473 11.38 20.24 23.56
C GLU A 473 12.26 19.37 22.67
N LYS A 474 11.64 18.42 21.98
CA LYS A 474 12.23 17.72 20.84
C LYS A 474 11.80 18.45 19.60
N GLU A 475 12.59 19.46 19.19
CA GLU A 475 12.38 20.07 17.88
C GLU A 475 12.47 18.97 16.82
N LEU A 476 11.35 18.69 16.15
CA LEU A 476 11.34 17.79 15.03
C LEU A 476 12.04 18.47 13.88
N LYS A 477 13.28 18.06 13.60
CA LYS A 477 13.99 18.48 12.40
C LYS A 477 13.18 18.08 11.18
N GLN A 478 12.39 19.01 10.66
CA GLN A 478 11.62 18.80 9.45
C GLN A 478 12.62 18.72 8.29
N PRO A 479 12.48 17.73 7.39
CA PRO A 479 13.24 17.72 6.17
C PRO A 479 12.91 18.99 5.37
N PRO A 480 13.89 19.55 4.65
CA PRO A 480 13.65 20.72 3.81
C PRO A 480 12.63 20.40 2.72
N ILE A 481 11.89 21.42 2.27
CA ILE A 481 10.82 21.28 1.26
C ILE A 481 11.34 20.64 -0.02
N ALA A 482 12.49 21.13 -0.49
CA ALA A 482 13.34 20.48 -1.48
C ALA A 482 14.63 20.04 -0.80
N ASP A 483 15.11 18.86 -1.13
CA ASP A 483 16.32 18.34 -0.47
C ASP A 483 17.55 19.24 -0.66
N HIS A 484 18.49 19.15 0.28
CA HIS A 484 19.76 19.86 0.23
C HIS A 484 20.79 19.05 -0.56
N LYS A 485 20.41 18.56 -1.74
CA LYS A 485 21.27 17.78 -2.62
C LYS A 485 21.14 18.27 -4.05
N ARG A 486 22.25 18.68 -4.66
CA ARG A 486 22.33 18.97 -6.10
C ARG A 486 22.49 17.66 -6.87
N ARG A 487 21.75 17.55 -7.96
CA ARG A 487 21.88 16.49 -8.96
C ARG A 487 22.19 17.15 -10.28
N GLU A 488 23.00 16.49 -11.08
CA GLU A 488 23.10 16.83 -12.48
C GLU A 488 21.81 16.43 -13.17
N VAL A 489 21.21 17.36 -13.92
CA VAL A 489 19.94 17.14 -14.59
C VAL A 489 20.09 17.59 -16.04
N SER A 490 20.18 16.63 -16.96
CA SER A 490 20.15 16.95 -18.39
C SER A 490 18.77 17.50 -18.77
N THR A 491 18.74 18.56 -19.57
CA THR A 491 17.52 19.15 -20.16
C THR A 491 17.48 18.96 -21.68
N GLU A 492 18.42 18.22 -22.25
CA GLU A 492 18.55 18.05 -23.69
C GLU A 492 17.33 17.34 -24.29
N GLY A 493 16.77 17.91 -25.36
CA GLY A 493 15.63 17.32 -26.07
C GLY A 493 14.35 17.16 -25.25
N LEU A 494 14.26 17.83 -24.08
CA LEU A 494 13.05 17.91 -23.27
C LEU A 494 12.16 19.08 -23.72
N PRO A 495 10.83 18.90 -23.76
CA PRO A 495 9.90 20.00 -23.93
C PRO A 495 10.04 21.03 -22.83
N ALA A 496 10.05 22.31 -23.21
CA ALA A 496 10.35 23.42 -22.30
C ALA A 496 9.39 24.62 -22.46
N LYS A 497 9.20 25.39 -21.39
CA LYS A 497 8.46 26.66 -21.29
C LYS A 497 9.20 27.64 -20.36
N GLY A 498 8.89 28.93 -20.45
CA GLY A 498 9.54 29.98 -19.65
C GLY A 498 10.83 30.50 -20.31
N ASN A 499 11.75 31.05 -19.51
CA ASN A 499 13.03 31.55 -19.99
C ASN A 499 14.05 30.42 -20.18
N THR A 500 14.07 29.81 -21.36
CA THR A 500 15.00 28.72 -21.71
C THR A 500 16.36 29.19 -22.23
N LYS A 501 16.61 30.51 -22.29
CA LYS A 501 17.86 31.08 -22.83
C LYS A 501 18.89 31.39 -21.75
N ASP A 502 18.45 32.03 -20.66
CA ASP A 502 19.27 32.34 -19.48
C ASP A 502 18.43 32.19 -18.20
N PRO A 503 17.98 30.97 -17.86
CA PRO A 503 17.24 30.75 -16.62
C PRO A 503 18.13 30.95 -15.40
N LYS A 504 17.61 31.64 -14.39
CA LYS A 504 18.19 31.65 -13.03
C LYS A 504 17.79 30.41 -12.24
N VAL A 505 16.66 29.81 -12.59
CA VAL A 505 16.20 28.54 -12.01
C VAL A 505 15.71 27.61 -13.12
N VAL A 506 16.22 26.38 -13.11
CA VAL A 506 15.78 25.29 -13.98
C VAL A 506 14.92 24.33 -13.17
N ILE A 507 13.72 24.04 -13.65
CA ILE A 507 12.80 23.06 -13.05
C ILE A 507 12.60 21.93 -14.05
N VAL A 508 12.91 20.70 -13.67
CA VAL A 508 12.54 19.50 -14.44
C VAL A 508 11.48 18.71 -13.68
N GLU A 509 10.28 18.61 -14.25
CA GLU A 509 9.20 17.78 -13.69
C GLU A 509 9.23 16.38 -14.31
N CYS A 510 9.51 15.36 -13.49
CA CYS A 510 9.21 13.97 -13.79
C CYS A 510 7.71 13.73 -13.55
N SER A 511 6.93 13.66 -14.62
CA SER A 511 5.46 13.69 -14.55
C SER A 511 4.81 12.51 -15.28
N ASP A 512 3.55 12.26 -14.95
CA ASP A 512 2.72 11.19 -15.51
C ASP A 512 1.33 11.75 -15.87
N PHE A 513 0.93 11.59 -17.13
CA PHE A 513 -0.36 12.09 -17.64
C PHE A 513 -1.59 11.45 -17.00
N ASP A 514 -1.46 10.26 -16.40
CA ASP A 514 -2.54 9.55 -15.71
C ASP A 514 -2.55 9.82 -14.21
N CYS A 515 -1.53 10.48 -13.68
CA CYS A 515 -1.42 10.78 -12.26
C CYS A 515 -2.33 11.95 -11.87
N PRO A 516 -3.30 11.77 -10.95
CA PRO A 516 -4.14 12.87 -10.47
C PRO A 516 -3.36 13.96 -9.72
N PHE A 517 -2.22 13.62 -9.11
CA PHE A 517 -1.36 14.60 -8.44
C PHE A 517 -0.61 15.45 -9.47
N CYS A 518 -0.13 14.86 -10.57
CA CYS A 518 0.50 15.60 -11.67
C CYS A 518 -0.49 16.60 -12.29
N LYS A 519 -1.73 16.18 -12.55
CA LYS A 519 -2.81 17.07 -12.99
C LYS A 519 -3.04 18.24 -12.03
N ARG A 520 -2.97 18.02 -10.71
CA ARG A 520 -3.09 19.13 -9.73
C ARG A 520 -1.87 20.03 -9.70
N ALA A 521 -0.69 19.51 -10.03
CA ALA A 521 0.52 20.32 -10.05
C ALA A 521 0.53 21.32 -11.21
N THR A 522 -0.21 21.06 -12.31
CA THR A 522 -0.27 21.99 -13.46
C THR A 522 -0.66 23.41 -13.04
N SER A 523 -1.64 23.58 -12.15
CA SER A 523 -2.04 24.91 -11.67
C SER A 523 -0.95 25.61 -10.85
N THR A 524 -0.10 24.83 -10.17
CA THR A 524 1.05 25.38 -9.43
C THR A 524 2.15 25.79 -10.39
N VAL A 525 2.42 24.98 -11.42
CA VAL A 525 3.38 25.30 -12.49
C VAL A 525 2.93 26.54 -13.27
N ASP A 526 1.64 26.66 -13.59
CA ASP A 526 1.07 27.85 -14.26
C ASP A 526 1.31 29.11 -13.42
N GLN A 527 1.10 29.02 -12.10
CA GLN A 527 1.36 30.14 -11.20
C GLN A 527 2.86 30.48 -11.12
N ILE A 528 3.75 29.48 -11.08
CA ILE A 528 5.21 29.69 -11.12
C ILE A 528 5.60 30.40 -12.42
N LEU A 529 5.13 29.93 -13.58
CA LEU A 529 5.45 30.53 -14.88
C LEU A 529 4.87 31.94 -15.02
N LYS A 530 3.71 32.21 -14.42
CA LYS A 530 3.12 33.56 -14.38
C LYS A 530 3.95 34.54 -13.56
N GLU A 531 4.49 34.11 -12.42
CA GLU A 531 5.18 35.00 -11.47
C GLU A 531 6.71 35.05 -11.66
N TYR A 532 7.32 33.98 -12.17
CA TYR A 532 8.77 33.82 -12.32
C TYR A 532 9.22 33.42 -13.73
N GLY A 533 8.34 33.49 -14.74
CA GLY A 533 8.62 32.99 -16.10
C GLY A 533 9.81 33.66 -16.80
N ASP A 534 10.19 34.88 -16.40
CA ASP A 534 11.39 35.59 -16.85
C ASP A 534 12.69 35.01 -16.28
N LYS A 535 12.60 34.28 -15.16
CA LYS A 535 13.75 33.71 -14.42
C LYS A 535 13.78 32.18 -14.45
N VAL A 536 12.66 31.55 -14.77
CA VAL A 536 12.48 30.09 -14.69
C VAL A 536 12.42 29.46 -16.08
N ALA A 537 13.21 28.41 -16.30
CA ALA A 537 12.97 27.43 -17.36
C ALA A 537 12.28 26.21 -16.75
N PHE A 538 11.15 25.82 -17.31
CA PHE A 538 10.40 24.63 -16.91
C PHE A 538 10.48 23.56 -18.00
N TYR A 539 10.88 22.35 -17.62
CA TYR A 539 11.01 21.20 -18.51
C TYR A 539 10.13 20.05 -18.05
N PHE A 540 9.54 19.34 -19.02
CA PHE A 540 8.75 18.14 -18.77
C PHE A 540 9.56 16.89 -19.13
N ARG A 541 9.70 15.95 -18.20
CA ARG A 541 10.33 14.63 -18.41
C ARG A 541 9.31 13.52 -18.22
N GLN A 542 9.32 12.56 -19.14
CA GLN A 542 8.34 11.47 -19.16
C GLN A 542 8.57 10.50 -17.99
N TYR A 543 7.56 10.27 -17.15
CA TYR A 543 7.67 9.36 -16.00
C TYR A 543 6.40 8.52 -15.77
N PRO A 544 5.92 7.73 -16.76
CA PRO A 544 4.75 6.89 -16.57
C PRO A 544 4.95 5.90 -15.42
N LEU A 545 4.09 5.96 -14.41
CA LEU A 545 4.16 5.10 -13.25
C LEU A 545 3.65 3.69 -13.59
N PRO A 546 4.30 2.62 -13.12
CA PRO A 546 3.89 1.24 -13.43
C PRO A 546 2.44 0.88 -13.06
N MET A 547 1.85 1.61 -12.10
CA MET A 547 0.46 1.45 -11.69
C MET A 547 -0.55 2.04 -12.70
N HIS A 548 -0.14 2.96 -13.57
CA HIS A 548 -0.97 3.58 -14.59
C HIS A 548 -0.76 2.88 -15.93
N LYS A 549 -1.49 1.78 -16.12
CA LYS A 549 -1.33 0.87 -17.27
C LYS A 549 -1.53 1.53 -18.64
N ASN A 550 -2.21 2.67 -18.71
CA ASN A 550 -2.54 3.38 -19.95
C ASN A 550 -1.75 4.68 -20.11
N ALA A 551 -0.78 4.97 -19.24
CA ALA A 551 -0.01 6.20 -19.31
C ALA A 551 0.93 6.21 -20.53
N MET A 552 1.52 5.06 -20.88
CA MET A 552 2.51 4.98 -21.96
C MET A 552 2.01 5.54 -23.31
N PRO A 553 0.81 5.18 -23.81
CA PRO A 553 0.22 5.85 -24.97
C PRO A 553 0.14 7.38 -24.87
N ALA A 554 -0.23 7.95 -23.73
CA ALA A 554 -0.26 9.41 -23.55
C ALA A 554 1.13 10.04 -23.65
N HIS A 555 2.15 9.40 -23.06
CA HIS A 555 3.53 9.88 -23.17
C HIS A 555 4.06 9.81 -24.63
N LYS A 556 3.76 8.74 -25.36
CA LYS A 556 4.07 8.64 -26.81
C LYS A 556 3.37 9.74 -27.60
N ALA A 557 2.08 9.96 -27.34
CA ALA A 557 1.29 11.01 -27.99
C ALA A 557 1.89 12.40 -27.80
N ALA A 558 2.31 12.73 -26.57
CA ALA A 558 2.94 14.00 -26.24
C ALA A 558 4.29 14.17 -26.95
N LEU A 559 5.16 13.14 -26.94
CA LEU A 559 6.45 13.21 -27.63
C LEU A 559 6.32 13.28 -29.16
N ALA A 560 5.38 12.55 -29.76
CA ALA A 560 5.09 12.67 -31.18
C ALA A 560 4.58 14.08 -31.55
N ALA A 561 3.83 14.72 -30.65
CA ALA A 561 3.44 16.13 -30.81
C ALA A 561 4.63 17.09 -30.63
N HIS A 562 5.61 16.75 -29.78
CA HIS A 562 6.82 17.54 -29.57
C HIS A 562 7.66 17.68 -30.84
N GLU A 563 7.75 16.63 -31.65
CA GLU A 563 8.46 16.65 -32.93
C GLU A 563 7.87 17.64 -33.95
N GLN A 564 6.61 18.06 -33.73
CA GLN A 564 5.92 19.07 -34.53
C GLN A 564 5.76 20.42 -33.78
N GLY A 565 6.46 20.60 -32.65
CA GLY A 565 6.39 21.83 -31.85
C GLY A 565 5.11 22.03 -31.04
N LYS A 566 4.26 21.01 -30.93
CA LYS A 566 2.92 21.05 -30.30
C LYS A 566 2.82 20.25 -29.00
N PHE A 567 3.96 20.06 -28.32
CA PHE A 567 4.00 19.30 -27.07
C PHE A 567 3.01 19.84 -26.03
N TRP A 568 2.97 21.16 -25.85
CA TRP A 568 2.25 21.77 -24.75
C TRP A 568 0.73 21.77 -24.97
N GLU A 569 0.28 21.97 -26.20
CA GLU A 569 -1.13 21.84 -26.58
C GLU A 569 -1.60 20.39 -26.37
N MET A 570 -0.80 19.41 -26.78
CA MET A 570 -1.10 18.00 -26.52
C MET A 570 -1.05 17.66 -25.02
N HIS A 571 -0.05 18.15 -24.28
CA HIS A 571 0.09 17.99 -22.84
C HIS A 571 -1.16 18.46 -22.08
N ASP A 572 -1.66 19.66 -22.40
CA ASP A 572 -2.83 20.24 -21.73
C ASP A 572 -4.10 19.42 -22.04
N LYS A 573 -4.25 18.93 -23.28
CA LYS A 573 -5.34 18.01 -23.67
C LYS A 573 -5.27 16.67 -22.93
N LEU A 574 -4.09 16.08 -22.78
CA LEU A 574 -3.90 14.79 -22.09
C LEU A 574 -4.26 14.87 -20.61
N PHE A 575 -3.89 15.98 -19.93
CA PHE A 575 -4.29 16.22 -18.53
C PHE A 575 -5.77 16.60 -18.39
N ALA A 576 -6.34 17.32 -19.36
CA ALA A 576 -7.78 17.58 -19.38
C ALA A 576 -8.57 16.26 -19.48
N ASN A 577 -8.07 15.29 -20.25
CA ASN A 577 -8.77 14.06 -20.61
C ASN A 577 -8.08 12.78 -20.08
N GLN A 578 -7.79 12.68 -18.78
CA GLN A 578 -6.94 11.61 -18.21
C GLN A 578 -7.40 10.16 -18.44
N LYS A 579 -8.63 9.94 -18.89
CA LYS A 579 -9.18 8.60 -19.15
C LYS A 579 -9.14 8.21 -20.62
N ALA A 580 -9.00 9.18 -21.53
CA ALA A 580 -9.03 8.96 -22.96
C ALA A 580 -7.61 8.63 -23.44
N ARG A 581 -7.37 7.35 -23.74
CA ARG A 581 -6.05 6.75 -23.98
C ARG A 581 -6.01 5.78 -25.15
N SER A 582 -7.15 5.51 -25.80
CA SER A 582 -7.16 4.70 -27.01
C SER A 582 -6.43 5.43 -28.14
N VAL A 583 -5.95 4.69 -29.14
CA VAL A 583 -5.27 5.30 -30.29
C VAL A 583 -6.21 6.25 -31.03
N GLU A 584 -7.49 5.91 -31.14
CA GLU A 584 -8.52 6.75 -31.76
C GLU A 584 -8.73 8.05 -30.98
N GLU A 585 -8.83 7.96 -29.65
CA GLU A 585 -8.99 9.14 -28.79
C GLU A 585 -7.76 10.06 -28.86
N LEU A 586 -6.56 9.48 -28.86
CA LEU A 586 -5.30 10.25 -28.97
C LEU A 586 -5.12 10.85 -30.36
N THR A 587 -5.54 10.15 -31.42
CA THR A 587 -5.55 10.66 -32.79
C THR A 587 -6.49 11.87 -32.90
N LYS A 588 -7.69 11.78 -32.32
CA LYS A 588 -8.62 12.91 -32.27
C LYS A 588 -8.03 14.10 -31.51
N MET A 589 -7.36 13.88 -30.38
CA MET A 589 -6.65 14.95 -29.69
C MET A 589 -5.56 15.56 -30.58
N ALA A 590 -4.84 14.74 -31.36
CA ALA A 590 -3.81 15.21 -32.28
C ALA A 590 -4.39 16.12 -33.38
N GLU A 591 -5.53 15.74 -33.95
CA GLU A 591 -6.30 16.56 -34.90
C GLU A 591 -6.72 17.90 -34.28
N GLU A 592 -7.29 17.86 -33.06
CA GLU A 592 -7.78 19.05 -32.36
C GLU A 592 -6.67 20.06 -32.02
N VAL A 593 -5.44 19.61 -31.78
CA VAL A 593 -4.29 20.50 -31.54
C VAL A 593 -3.57 20.94 -32.82
N GLY A 594 -4.08 20.53 -33.99
CA GLY A 594 -3.59 20.94 -35.30
C GLY A 594 -2.31 20.24 -35.75
N LEU A 595 -2.10 18.98 -35.36
CA LEU A 595 -0.98 18.17 -35.83
C LEU A 595 -1.21 17.62 -37.24
N ASP A 596 -0.13 17.42 -37.98
CA ASP A 596 -0.12 16.51 -39.13
C ASP A 596 -0.26 15.08 -38.59
N VAL A 597 -1.47 14.52 -38.74
CA VAL A 597 -1.86 13.24 -38.13
C VAL A 597 -1.04 12.08 -38.71
N ASP A 598 -0.69 12.12 -39.99
CA ASP A 598 0.08 11.04 -40.61
C ASP A 598 1.53 11.03 -40.10
N LYS A 599 2.15 12.21 -39.98
CA LYS A 599 3.46 12.34 -39.33
C LYS A 599 3.40 11.95 -37.86
N TRP A 600 2.34 12.35 -37.16
CA TRP A 600 2.15 12.05 -35.75
C TRP A 600 1.98 10.54 -35.53
N LYS A 601 1.15 9.85 -36.32
CA LYS A 601 0.95 8.38 -36.24
C LYS A 601 2.26 7.64 -36.46
N LYS A 602 3.02 8.04 -37.49
CA LYS A 602 4.33 7.44 -37.78
C LYS A 602 5.29 7.54 -36.59
N SER A 603 5.34 8.70 -35.93
CA SER A 603 6.16 8.91 -34.74
C SER A 603 5.61 8.15 -33.52
N PHE A 604 4.30 8.23 -33.29
CA PHE A 604 3.58 7.55 -32.22
C PHE A 604 3.76 6.02 -32.26
N GLU A 605 3.88 5.43 -33.45
CA GLU A 605 4.10 3.99 -33.63
C GLU A 605 5.59 3.59 -33.56
N ASP A 606 6.52 4.55 -33.64
CA ASP A 606 7.96 4.26 -33.60
C ASP A 606 8.37 3.70 -32.22
N PRO A 607 8.98 2.50 -32.16
CA PRO A 607 9.47 1.92 -30.91
C PRO A 607 10.54 2.78 -30.22
N LYS A 608 11.27 3.64 -30.94
CA LYS A 608 12.28 4.54 -30.37
C LYS A 608 11.69 5.53 -29.35
N LEU A 609 10.44 5.96 -29.54
CA LEU A 609 9.77 6.84 -28.56
C LEU A 609 9.59 6.12 -27.22
N GLU A 610 9.23 4.84 -27.25
CA GLU A 610 9.08 4.05 -26.02
C GLU A 610 10.42 3.87 -25.31
N GLU A 611 11.50 3.61 -26.04
CA GLU A 611 12.85 3.53 -25.47
C GLU A 611 13.30 4.87 -24.88
N LYS A 612 12.99 6.00 -25.53
CA LYS A 612 13.22 7.34 -24.97
C LYS A 612 12.46 7.54 -23.66
N ILE A 613 11.19 7.12 -23.59
CA ILE A 613 10.38 7.22 -22.36
C ILE A 613 10.97 6.34 -21.25
N LYS A 614 11.41 5.11 -21.56
CA LYS A 614 12.09 4.23 -20.59
C LYS A 614 13.39 4.85 -20.08
N ALA A 615 14.16 5.52 -20.95
CA ALA A 615 15.37 6.25 -20.56
C ALA A 615 15.06 7.43 -19.62
N ASP A 616 14.02 8.23 -19.93
CA ASP A 616 13.55 9.30 -19.05
C ASP A 616 13.12 8.74 -17.67
N MET A 617 12.42 7.60 -17.64
CA MET A 617 12.05 6.90 -16.41
C MET A 617 13.25 6.46 -15.58
N ALA A 618 14.27 5.89 -16.23
CA ALA A 618 15.50 5.49 -15.58
C ALA A 618 16.23 6.70 -14.99
N GLU A 619 16.30 7.81 -15.72
CA GLU A 619 16.97 9.03 -15.27
C GLU A 619 16.25 9.68 -14.08
N CYS A 620 14.92 9.81 -14.13
CA CYS A 620 14.11 10.25 -12.99
C CYS A 620 14.37 9.36 -11.75
N SER A 621 14.40 8.04 -11.93
CA SER A 621 14.64 7.09 -10.84
C SER A 621 16.06 7.21 -10.27
N LYS A 622 17.07 7.42 -11.13
CA LYS A 622 18.47 7.68 -10.76
C LYS A 622 18.61 8.99 -9.97
N MET A 623 17.84 10.00 -10.32
CA MET A 623 17.70 11.25 -9.56
C MET A 623 16.92 11.08 -8.24
N GLY A 624 16.47 9.87 -7.91
CA GLY A 624 15.77 9.57 -6.66
C GLY A 624 14.29 9.93 -6.66
N VAL A 625 13.71 10.26 -7.82
CA VAL A 625 12.26 10.33 -7.99
C VAL A 625 11.70 8.91 -7.82
N ARG A 626 10.78 8.74 -6.86
CA ARG A 626 10.13 7.45 -6.58
C ARG A 626 8.63 7.45 -6.88
N GLY A 627 8.10 8.60 -7.31
CA GLY A 627 6.70 8.80 -7.66
C GLY A 627 6.49 10.15 -8.33
N ALA A 628 5.41 10.26 -9.11
CA ALA A 628 5.07 11.46 -9.86
C ALA A 628 4.02 12.31 -9.11
N PRO A 629 4.10 13.66 -9.14
CA PRO A 629 5.16 14.42 -9.78
C PRO A 629 6.40 14.51 -8.88
N GLY A 630 7.59 14.50 -9.49
CA GLY A 630 8.85 14.83 -8.84
C GLY A 630 9.50 16.02 -9.53
N PHE A 631 9.90 17.04 -8.77
CA PHE A 631 10.46 18.28 -9.31
C PHE A 631 11.94 18.40 -8.96
N LEU A 632 12.78 18.59 -9.95
CA LEU A 632 14.19 18.87 -9.78
C LEU A 632 14.41 20.37 -10.00
N ILE A 633 14.49 21.13 -8.92
CA ILE A 633 14.67 22.60 -8.94
C ILE A 633 16.16 22.89 -8.76
N ASN A 634 16.84 23.29 -9.85
CA ASN A 634 18.30 23.36 -9.94
C ASN A 634 18.97 22.08 -9.39
N GLY A 635 18.39 20.92 -9.69
CA GLY A 635 18.88 19.61 -9.25
C GLY A 635 18.46 19.16 -7.83
N ARG A 636 17.79 20.02 -7.06
CA ARG A 636 17.21 19.67 -5.75
C ARG A 636 15.86 19.00 -5.93
N LEU A 637 15.65 17.90 -5.24
CA LEU A 637 14.41 17.14 -5.37
C LEU A 637 13.34 17.66 -4.41
N LEU A 638 12.24 18.15 -4.96
CA LEU A 638 10.98 18.40 -4.29
C LEU A 638 9.99 17.31 -4.73
N THR A 639 9.52 16.51 -3.78
CA THR A 639 8.65 15.36 -4.08
C THR A 639 7.17 15.69 -3.91
N GLY A 640 6.36 15.31 -4.90
CA GLY A 640 4.91 15.36 -4.88
C GLY A 640 4.33 16.70 -5.32
N ALA A 641 3.01 16.72 -5.54
CA ALA A 641 2.28 17.94 -5.84
C ALA A 641 2.16 18.79 -4.56
N ARG A 642 3.06 19.77 -4.40
CA ARG A 642 3.07 20.71 -3.27
C ARG A 642 2.31 21.99 -3.61
N PRO A 643 1.73 22.69 -2.61
CA PRO A 643 1.11 23.99 -2.82
C PRO A 643 2.12 25.04 -3.30
N TYR A 644 1.64 26.02 -4.07
CA TYR A 644 2.45 27.12 -4.58
C TYR A 644 3.35 27.82 -3.53
N PRO A 645 2.88 28.16 -2.30
CA PRO A 645 3.75 28.77 -1.30
C PRO A 645 5.02 27.98 -0.96
N GLN A 646 4.97 26.64 -1.03
CA GLN A 646 6.15 25.79 -0.80
C GLN A 646 7.12 25.84 -1.98
N PHE A 647 6.61 25.89 -3.22
CA PHE A 647 7.45 26.13 -4.39
C PHE A 647 8.09 27.52 -4.33
N LYS A 648 7.30 28.55 -4.04
CA LYS A 648 7.78 29.92 -3.88
C LYS A 648 8.96 30.01 -2.91
N GLN A 649 8.86 29.37 -1.74
CA GLN A 649 9.95 29.33 -0.77
C GLN A 649 11.25 28.73 -1.35
N VAL A 650 11.15 27.63 -2.11
CA VAL A 650 12.33 27.00 -2.73
C VAL A 650 12.87 27.86 -3.88
N LEU A 651 12.00 28.46 -4.69
CA LEU A 651 12.41 29.34 -5.79
C LEU A 651 13.13 30.59 -5.27
N GLU A 652 12.59 31.23 -4.22
CA GLU A 652 13.23 32.39 -3.60
C GLU A 652 14.56 32.03 -2.94
N GLU A 653 14.66 30.86 -2.32
CA GLU A 653 15.93 30.34 -1.80
C GLU A 653 16.95 30.14 -2.93
N GLU A 654 16.57 29.54 -4.06
CA GLU A 654 17.45 29.38 -5.22
C GLU A 654 17.89 30.71 -5.82
N LEU A 655 16.95 31.65 -5.99
CA LEU A 655 17.24 33.00 -6.49
C LEU A 655 18.14 33.81 -5.55
N ALA A 656 18.12 33.52 -4.25
CA ALA A 656 18.98 34.15 -3.25
C ALA A 656 20.40 33.54 -3.18
N GLY A 657 20.69 32.47 -3.92
CA GLY A 657 21.98 31.78 -3.94
C GLY A 657 21.95 30.33 -3.43
N GLY A 658 20.76 29.74 -3.28
CA GLY A 658 20.55 28.35 -2.90
C GLY A 658 20.70 28.07 -1.40
N PHE A 659 20.38 26.83 -1.01
CA PHE A 659 20.54 26.35 0.37
C PHE A 659 22.00 26.42 0.85
N GLU A 660 22.96 26.42 -0.07
CA GLU A 660 24.39 26.52 0.21
C GLU A 660 24.79 27.87 0.82
N LYS A 661 24.18 28.97 0.34
CA LYS A 661 24.45 30.31 0.87
C LYS A 661 23.82 30.48 2.25
N LYS A 662 22.57 30.05 2.40
CA LYS A 662 21.86 30.05 3.70
C LYS A 662 22.66 29.31 4.79
N ALA A 663 23.19 28.13 4.47
CA ALA A 663 24.02 27.36 5.39
C ALA A 663 25.34 28.06 5.77
N LYS A 664 25.87 28.96 4.93
CA LYS A 664 27.05 29.77 5.25
C LYS A 664 26.71 30.98 6.12
N ASP A 665 25.56 31.61 5.88
CA ASP A 665 25.10 32.76 6.64
C ASP A 665 24.70 32.35 8.07
N ASP A 666 24.02 31.21 8.22
CA ASP A 666 23.66 30.63 9.53
C ASP A 666 24.90 30.30 10.39
N LYS A 667 26.01 29.89 9.75
CA LYS A 667 27.31 29.61 10.41
C LYS A 667 28.11 30.87 10.76
N LYS A 668 27.75 32.04 10.22
CA LYS A 668 28.42 33.32 10.53
C LYS A 668 27.68 34.13 11.60
N GLY A 669 26.41 33.82 11.84
CA GLY A 669 25.58 34.43 12.88
C GLY A 669 25.46 33.60 14.17
N SER A 670 26.10 32.42 14.21
CA SER A 670 26.33 31.60 15.41
C SER A 670 27.80 31.68 15.82
#